data_AF-A0A251T957-F1
#
_entry.id   AF-A0A251T957-F1
#
_cell.length_a   1.000
_cell.length_b   1.000
_cell.length_c   1.000
_cell.angle_alpha   90.00
_cell.angle_beta   90.00
_cell.angle_gamma   90.00
#
_symmetry.space_group_name_H-M   'P 1'
#
loop_
_entity.id
_entity.type
_entity.pdbx_description
1 polymer ?
#
loop_
_entity_poly.entity_id
_entity_poly.type
_entity_poly.pdbx_seq_one_letter_code
_entity_poly.pdbx_strand_id
1 'polypeptide(L)'
;MDSNSKTPAEVMMPWVGLYVAIASFICVIAMAADAVQAVWQWKLWFPNRFFTLNAATITLIAIAMKLPVNLSTDLSDKKMVSMFFLVTMLANFLPSLGLMDDKELLMNIVALAILLITIVVNMGIQIYLSSYWVAYLIYILPLLILWPFSVALTVPSMRKKLEHRYNESQQLVSIHQEKMFSAEELKLYVKKYWMMTETRNLQFVIACSPVSSAFGVICVLFALNSSYDLTYVINFKEYDYQYEGSDYKWSLMIIHIVQLVGVVVGSIAPILRCFTSIGHYSLSKKLSKNHLNVFRVEKHWIERLQQWKRNHVHSHIPGRYLKIVFHYVKNAFLNFCLALHIVVLVICKTIVLVPRAFLILLSCCWYLFKSVLEWLKKVATTSNGNMSSEIEEYARYVIHIEEEAKLSKRILRNTLRSITELLNAEKEPRNLLMLLEKSKGFIGVVEFDNDLVQPLYPEETHNCWSLVVVTLTTIAIALPNIANGHFKGLLAGMSEGLKIVRHIEDCLDADGELVSAIKSARRVWKEVEVYRKWLKIDLQNKAHEDKTSKEILKWLGDEGEKIMKRFMSNKKSSIDRSPYKFVLASSMYRISTSILLHLNAQEISLNDEDLFEWISTIIADILFACFTNLPRVIKMKCHHNEIEKRGDNIRIAAQLLGKSKEILKILEARTLPNIDQDSMAYIDKWRVLPKIQLTNGGASTNEIYQDHHVVELLAGV
;
A
#
# COMPACT_ATOMS: atom_id res chain seq x y z
N MET A 1 -16.43 -32.71 -56.96
CA MET A 1 -16.96 -31.70 -56.02
C MET A 1 -16.26 -31.94 -54.70
N ASP A 2 -15.26 -31.11 -54.40
CA ASP A 2 -14.45 -31.22 -53.18
C ASP A 2 -15.30 -30.86 -51.94
N SER A 3 -15.64 -31.87 -51.14
CA SER A 3 -16.45 -31.73 -49.93
C SER A 3 -15.62 -31.45 -48.67
N ASN A 4 -14.46 -30.78 -48.79
CA ASN A 4 -13.52 -30.58 -47.67
C ASN A 4 -13.10 -29.12 -47.46
N SER A 5 -13.97 -28.15 -47.77
CA SER A 5 -13.76 -26.77 -47.31
C SER A 5 -14.16 -26.66 -45.84
N LYS A 6 -13.20 -26.84 -44.91
CA LYS A 6 -13.39 -26.50 -43.48
C LYS A 6 -13.89 -25.06 -43.40
N THR A 7 -14.97 -24.83 -42.64
CA THR A 7 -15.50 -23.47 -42.48
C THR A 7 -14.44 -22.58 -41.78
N PRO A 8 -14.39 -21.26 -42.05
CA PRO A 8 -13.48 -20.36 -41.35
C PRO A 8 -13.60 -20.44 -39.83
N ALA A 9 -14.81 -20.73 -39.33
CA ALA A 9 -15.09 -20.97 -37.92
C ALA A 9 -14.33 -22.20 -37.36
N GLU A 10 -14.33 -23.33 -38.05
CA GLU A 10 -13.62 -24.56 -37.62
C GLU A 10 -12.09 -24.42 -37.58
N VAL A 11 -11.54 -23.46 -38.33
CA VAL A 11 -10.10 -23.15 -38.32
C VAL A 11 -9.77 -22.20 -37.16
N MET A 12 -10.69 -21.32 -36.78
CA MET A 12 -10.47 -20.31 -35.73
C MET A 12 -10.75 -20.83 -34.31
N MET A 13 -11.61 -21.82 -34.12
CA MET A 13 -11.99 -22.32 -32.78
C MET A 13 -10.80 -22.80 -31.91
N PRO A 14 -9.76 -23.49 -32.44
CA PRO A 14 -8.57 -23.81 -31.65
C PRO A 14 -7.79 -22.58 -31.16
N TRP A 15 -7.75 -21.49 -31.93
CA TRP A 15 -7.12 -20.24 -31.51
C TRP A 15 -7.92 -19.54 -30.42
N VAL A 16 -9.25 -19.61 -30.50
CA VAL A 16 -10.12 -19.18 -29.40
C VAL A 16 -9.84 -19.99 -28.14
N GLY A 17 -9.64 -21.30 -28.26
CA GLY A 17 -9.28 -22.13 -27.11
C GLY A 17 -7.90 -21.80 -26.52
N LEU A 18 -6.91 -21.48 -27.36
CA LEU A 18 -5.62 -20.98 -26.89
C LEU A 18 -5.78 -19.68 -26.09
N TYR A 19 -6.65 -18.77 -26.53
CA TYR A 19 -6.95 -17.54 -25.80
C TYR A 19 -7.57 -17.83 -24.41
N VAL A 20 -8.46 -18.81 -24.32
CA VAL A 20 -9.02 -19.29 -23.04
C VAL A 20 -7.94 -19.86 -22.13
N ALA A 21 -7.02 -20.65 -22.67
CA ALA A 21 -5.90 -21.21 -21.92
C ALA A 21 -4.97 -20.12 -21.38
N ILE A 22 -4.62 -19.12 -22.19
CA ILE A 22 -3.79 -17.98 -21.77
C ILE A 22 -4.48 -17.19 -20.66
N ALA A 23 -5.78 -16.87 -20.80
CA ALA A 23 -6.52 -16.16 -19.76
C ALA A 23 -6.58 -16.97 -18.45
N SER A 24 -6.81 -18.28 -18.54
CA SER A 24 -6.78 -19.19 -17.39
C SER A 24 -5.39 -19.17 -16.72
N PHE A 25 -4.31 -19.24 -17.50
CA PHE A 25 -2.94 -19.23 -17.00
C PHE A 25 -2.59 -17.92 -16.28
N ILE A 26 -3.03 -16.77 -16.80
CA ILE A 26 -2.86 -15.46 -16.13
C ILE A 26 -3.56 -15.47 -14.76
N CYS A 27 -4.78 -16.01 -14.67
CA CYS A 27 -5.47 -16.17 -13.39
C CYS A 27 -4.68 -17.06 -12.41
N VAL A 28 -4.09 -18.16 -12.89
CA VAL A 28 -3.26 -19.06 -12.06
C VAL A 28 -2.03 -18.32 -11.51
N ILE A 29 -1.30 -17.58 -12.35
CA ILE A 29 -0.13 -16.81 -11.91
C ILE A 29 -0.53 -15.77 -10.87
N ALA A 30 -1.62 -15.05 -11.09
CA ALA A 30 -2.09 -14.03 -10.15
C ALA A 30 -2.46 -14.64 -8.77
N MET A 31 -3.17 -15.77 -8.75
CA MET A 31 -3.48 -16.50 -7.51
C MET A 31 -2.22 -17.04 -6.82
N ALA A 32 -1.26 -17.56 -7.59
CA ALA A 32 0.01 -18.06 -7.06
C ALA A 32 0.87 -16.94 -6.46
N ALA A 33 0.90 -15.75 -7.10
CA ALA A 33 1.64 -14.59 -6.60
C ALA A 33 1.10 -14.12 -5.24
N ASP A 34 -0.23 -14.09 -5.07
CA ASP A 34 -0.85 -13.81 -3.77
C ASP A 34 -0.46 -14.86 -2.72
N ALA A 35 -0.43 -16.14 -3.09
CA ALA A 35 0.00 -17.21 -2.19
C ALA A 35 1.46 -17.08 -1.74
N VAL A 36 2.38 -16.85 -2.68
CA VAL A 36 3.80 -16.67 -2.39
C VAL A 36 4.03 -15.43 -1.53
N GLN A 37 3.39 -14.31 -1.86
CA GLN A 37 3.54 -13.07 -1.09
C GLN A 37 3.04 -13.24 0.36
N ALA A 38 1.93 -13.94 0.55
CA ALA A 38 1.38 -14.21 1.87
C ALA A 38 2.30 -15.09 2.72
N VAL A 39 2.88 -16.14 2.14
CA VAL A 39 3.87 -17.00 2.82
C VAL A 39 5.11 -16.18 3.19
N TRP A 40 5.61 -15.36 2.27
CA TRP A 40 6.80 -14.55 2.50
C TRP A 40 6.60 -13.49 3.60
N GLN A 41 5.40 -12.91 3.68
CA GLN A 41 5.03 -11.96 4.75
C GLN A 41 4.56 -12.64 6.04
N TRP A 42 4.62 -13.98 6.13
CA TRP A 42 4.09 -14.77 7.25
C TRP A 42 2.60 -14.50 7.57
N LYS A 43 1.84 -14.04 6.58
CA LYS A 43 0.40 -13.77 6.68
C LYS A 43 -0.38 -15.03 6.34
N LEU A 44 -0.64 -15.85 7.35
CA LEU A 44 -1.35 -17.13 7.20
C LEU A 44 -2.80 -17.01 6.68
N TRP A 45 -3.39 -15.82 6.70
CA TRP A 45 -4.74 -15.55 6.20
C TRP A 45 -4.79 -15.16 4.71
N PHE A 46 -3.62 -15.11 4.04
CA PHE A 46 -3.49 -14.92 2.59
C PHE A 46 -4.24 -13.70 2.06
N PRO A 47 -3.75 -12.46 2.30
CA PRO A 47 -4.33 -11.26 1.67
C PRO A 47 -4.27 -11.34 0.15
N ASN A 48 -5.27 -10.77 -0.53
CA ASN A 48 -5.22 -10.60 -1.98
C ASN A 48 -4.66 -9.24 -2.33
N ARG A 49 -3.71 -9.23 -3.24
CA ARG A 49 -3.14 -8.01 -3.83
C ARG A 49 -3.10 -8.09 -5.36
N PHE A 50 -2.80 -9.25 -5.92
CA PHE A 50 -2.68 -9.48 -7.35
C PHE A 50 -3.99 -9.97 -7.98
N PHE A 51 -4.69 -10.93 -7.35
CA PHE A 51 -5.98 -11.44 -7.81
C PHE A 51 -7.15 -10.76 -7.09
N THR A 52 -7.32 -9.46 -7.37
CA THR A 52 -8.39 -8.63 -6.80
C THR A 52 -9.56 -8.51 -7.77
N LEU A 53 -10.80 -8.53 -7.26
CA LEU A 53 -11.97 -8.41 -8.11
C LEU A 53 -12.07 -6.99 -8.70
N ASN A 54 -11.78 -6.84 -9.98
CA ASN A 54 -11.92 -5.59 -10.73
C ASN A 54 -12.41 -5.88 -12.15
N ALA A 55 -12.61 -4.84 -12.96
CA ALA A 55 -13.06 -5.00 -14.34
C ALA A 55 -12.14 -5.91 -15.18
N ALA A 56 -10.81 -5.84 -14.97
CA ALA A 56 -9.86 -6.68 -15.69
C ALA A 56 -9.95 -8.15 -15.29
N THR A 57 -10.03 -8.47 -13.99
CA THR A 57 -10.17 -9.85 -13.54
C THR A 57 -11.53 -10.44 -13.89
N ILE A 58 -12.61 -9.66 -13.85
CA ILE A 58 -13.95 -10.12 -14.29
C ILE A 58 -13.90 -10.48 -15.78
N THR A 59 -13.23 -9.67 -16.60
CA THR A 59 -13.03 -9.95 -18.03
C THR A 59 -12.19 -11.21 -18.24
N LEU A 60 -11.09 -11.38 -17.49
CA LEU A 60 -10.26 -12.58 -17.54
C LEU A 60 -11.06 -13.85 -17.13
N ILE A 61 -11.88 -13.77 -16.08
CA ILE A 61 -12.77 -14.86 -15.68
C ILE A 61 -13.77 -15.16 -16.81
N ALA A 62 -14.37 -14.14 -17.42
CA ALA A 62 -15.30 -14.34 -18.53
C ALA A 62 -14.66 -15.06 -19.72
N ILE A 63 -13.42 -14.72 -20.07
CA ILE A 63 -12.66 -15.39 -21.13
C ILE A 63 -12.32 -16.82 -20.71
N ALA A 64 -11.82 -17.03 -19.49
CA ALA A 64 -11.49 -18.36 -18.98
C ALA A 64 -12.72 -19.29 -18.93
N MET A 65 -13.91 -18.72 -18.72
CA MET A 65 -15.19 -19.41 -18.63
C MET A 65 -15.91 -19.56 -19.98
N LYS A 66 -15.25 -19.29 -21.10
CA LYS A 66 -15.85 -19.46 -22.43
C LYS A 66 -16.21 -20.92 -22.73
N LEU A 67 -15.46 -21.88 -22.19
CA LEU A 67 -15.71 -23.32 -22.37
C LEU A 67 -17.06 -23.77 -21.75
N PRO A 68 -17.38 -23.49 -20.46
CA PRO A 68 -18.70 -23.83 -19.90
C PRO A 68 -19.86 -23.05 -20.54
N VAL A 69 -19.60 -21.83 -21.02
CA VAL A 69 -20.60 -21.01 -21.74
C VAL A 69 -20.95 -21.57 -23.13
N ASN A 70 -20.05 -22.34 -23.76
CA ASN A 70 -20.27 -22.83 -25.12
C ASN A 70 -21.28 -24.00 -25.18
N LEU A 71 -22.45 -23.75 -25.79
CA LEU A 71 -23.53 -24.71 -25.97
C LEU A 71 -23.25 -25.77 -27.05
N SER A 72 -22.29 -25.58 -27.96
CA SER A 72 -22.11 -26.45 -29.14
C SER A 72 -21.44 -27.79 -28.87
N THR A 73 -20.74 -27.95 -27.74
CA THR A 73 -19.88 -29.12 -27.48
C THR A 73 -20.33 -29.87 -26.23
N ASP A 74 -20.68 -31.16 -26.37
CA ASP A 74 -20.97 -32.05 -25.23
C ASP A 74 -19.66 -32.56 -24.61
N LEU A 75 -19.23 -31.91 -23.54
CA LEU A 75 -17.93 -32.13 -22.87
C LEU A 75 -18.10 -32.01 -21.34
N SER A 76 -19.01 -32.81 -20.78
CA SER A 76 -19.44 -32.73 -19.37
C SER A 76 -18.27 -32.63 -18.39
N ASP A 77 -17.27 -33.51 -18.52
CA ASP A 77 -16.21 -33.65 -17.51
C ASP A 77 -15.23 -32.48 -17.55
N LYS A 78 -14.88 -32.01 -18.75
CA LYS A 78 -13.97 -30.86 -18.96
C LYS A 78 -14.64 -29.56 -18.52
N LYS A 79 -15.95 -29.41 -18.76
CA LYS A 79 -16.73 -28.28 -18.27
C LYS A 79 -16.85 -28.29 -16.74
N MET A 80 -16.93 -29.46 -16.11
CA MET A 80 -16.89 -29.58 -14.64
C MET A 80 -15.56 -29.08 -14.06
N VAL A 81 -14.43 -29.39 -14.68
CA VAL A 81 -13.12 -28.83 -14.28
C VAL A 81 -13.09 -27.31 -14.42
N SER A 82 -13.62 -26.74 -15.51
CA SER A 82 -13.75 -25.28 -15.64
C SER A 82 -14.59 -24.66 -14.51
N MET A 83 -15.61 -25.36 -14.03
CA MET A 83 -16.42 -24.89 -12.92
C MET A 83 -15.72 -25.00 -11.57
N PHE A 84 -14.94 -26.07 -11.32
CA PHE A 84 -14.06 -26.12 -10.16
C PHE A 84 -13.08 -24.95 -10.18
N PHE A 85 -12.51 -24.65 -11.36
CA PHE A 85 -11.63 -23.51 -11.53
C PHE A 85 -12.34 -22.17 -11.25
N LEU A 86 -13.58 -21.98 -11.72
CA LEU A 86 -14.39 -20.81 -11.38
C LEU A 86 -14.57 -20.64 -9.88
N VAL A 87 -15.00 -21.70 -9.18
CA VAL A 87 -15.22 -21.64 -7.74
C VAL A 87 -13.91 -21.38 -6.99
N THR A 88 -12.80 -21.97 -7.41
CA THR A 88 -11.48 -21.68 -6.86
C THR A 88 -11.10 -20.21 -7.07
N MET A 89 -11.40 -19.62 -8.23
CA MET A 89 -11.20 -18.17 -8.45
C MET A 89 -12.08 -17.32 -7.53
N LEU A 90 -13.38 -17.65 -7.39
CA LEU A 90 -14.31 -16.98 -6.46
C LEU A 90 -13.79 -17.02 -5.02
N ALA A 91 -13.30 -18.19 -4.58
CA ALA A 91 -12.71 -18.38 -3.26
C ALA A 91 -11.43 -17.55 -3.07
N ASN A 92 -10.61 -17.44 -4.11
CA ASN A 92 -9.37 -16.69 -4.05
C ASN A 92 -9.63 -15.21 -3.92
N PHE A 93 -10.45 -14.58 -4.78
CA PHE A 93 -10.65 -13.13 -4.74
C PHE A 93 -11.54 -12.66 -3.57
N LEU A 94 -12.22 -13.55 -2.83
CA LEU A 94 -13.20 -13.18 -1.80
C LEU A 94 -12.70 -12.13 -0.78
N PRO A 95 -11.48 -12.22 -0.20
CA PRO A 95 -10.93 -11.16 0.66
C PRO A 95 -10.78 -9.78 0.00
N SER A 96 -10.65 -9.71 -1.34
CA SER A 96 -10.51 -8.43 -2.05
C SER A 96 -11.74 -7.55 -1.96
N LEU A 97 -12.93 -8.12 -1.66
CA LEU A 97 -14.14 -7.34 -1.42
C LEU A 97 -13.98 -6.34 -0.27
N GLY A 98 -13.07 -6.62 0.67
CA GLY A 98 -12.75 -5.71 1.78
C GLY A 98 -11.86 -4.53 1.42
N LEU A 99 -11.33 -4.46 0.19
CA LEU A 99 -10.48 -3.36 -0.29
C LEU A 99 -11.22 -2.30 -1.11
N MET A 100 -12.46 -2.57 -1.51
CA MET A 100 -13.17 -1.73 -2.47
C MET A 100 -14.06 -0.73 -1.75
N ASP A 101 -14.07 0.52 -2.21
CA ASP A 101 -15.04 1.49 -1.73
C ASP A 101 -16.50 1.02 -2.00
N ASP A 102 -17.49 1.63 -1.37
CA ASP A 102 -18.89 1.19 -1.48
C ASP A 102 -19.43 1.24 -2.93
N LYS A 103 -18.90 2.13 -3.78
CA LYS A 103 -19.32 2.31 -5.18
C LYS A 103 -18.64 1.29 -6.10
N GLU A 104 -17.34 1.13 -5.97
CA GLU A 104 -16.52 0.13 -6.65
C GLU A 104 -17.02 -1.28 -6.32
N LEU A 105 -17.28 -1.58 -5.04
CA LEU A 105 -17.85 -2.84 -4.61
C LEU A 105 -19.18 -3.12 -5.33
N LEU A 106 -20.07 -2.14 -5.42
CA LEU A 106 -21.35 -2.29 -6.10
C LEU A 106 -21.17 -2.58 -7.59
N MET A 107 -20.34 -1.79 -8.29
CA MET A 107 -20.10 -1.95 -9.73
C MET A 107 -19.50 -3.32 -10.05
N ASN A 108 -18.46 -3.73 -9.31
CA ASN A 108 -17.78 -5.01 -9.50
C ASN A 108 -18.70 -6.20 -9.19
N ILE A 109 -19.54 -6.10 -8.15
CA ILE A 109 -20.49 -7.16 -7.80
C ILE A 109 -21.63 -7.27 -8.82
N VAL A 110 -22.14 -6.17 -9.36
CA VAL A 110 -23.14 -6.22 -10.44
C VAL A 110 -22.56 -6.86 -11.70
N ALA A 111 -21.34 -6.48 -12.10
CA ALA A 111 -20.67 -7.08 -13.24
C ALA A 111 -20.41 -8.59 -13.03
N LEU A 112 -19.99 -8.98 -11.82
CA LEU A 112 -19.84 -10.38 -11.44
C LEU A 112 -21.17 -11.13 -11.47
N ALA A 113 -22.28 -10.52 -11.01
CA ALA A 113 -23.62 -11.11 -11.06
C ALA A 113 -24.04 -11.45 -12.48
N ILE A 114 -23.86 -10.50 -13.42
CA ILE A 114 -24.22 -10.68 -14.82
C ILE A 114 -23.45 -11.88 -15.39
N LEU A 115 -22.12 -11.92 -15.19
CA LEU A 115 -21.27 -13.00 -15.68
C LEU A 115 -21.70 -14.37 -15.12
N LEU A 116 -21.94 -14.44 -13.81
CA LEU A 116 -22.29 -15.68 -13.14
C LEU A 116 -23.69 -16.18 -13.54
N ILE A 117 -24.66 -15.28 -13.73
CA ILE A 117 -25.99 -15.62 -14.26
C ILE A 117 -25.85 -16.20 -15.67
N THR A 118 -25.05 -15.58 -16.55
CA THR A 118 -24.80 -16.11 -17.90
C THR A 118 -24.24 -17.52 -17.87
N ILE A 119 -23.24 -17.78 -17.01
CA ILE A 119 -22.64 -19.12 -16.88
C ILE A 119 -23.68 -20.13 -16.38
N VAL A 120 -24.43 -19.80 -15.32
CA VAL A 120 -25.44 -20.69 -14.73
C VAL A 120 -26.57 -21.01 -15.71
N VAL A 121 -27.08 -20.02 -16.44
CA VAL A 121 -28.15 -20.22 -17.42
C VAL A 121 -27.69 -21.12 -18.57
N ASN A 122 -26.50 -20.87 -19.13
CA ASN A 122 -25.97 -21.69 -20.23
C ASN A 122 -25.69 -23.14 -19.79
N MET A 123 -25.17 -23.33 -18.58
CA MET A 123 -25.01 -24.66 -18.00
C MET A 123 -26.38 -25.34 -17.78
N GLY A 124 -27.37 -24.62 -17.25
CA GLY A 124 -28.73 -25.12 -17.05
C GLY A 124 -29.39 -25.61 -18.34
N ILE A 125 -29.21 -24.86 -19.44
CA ILE A 125 -29.70 -25.25 -20.77
C ILE A 125 -29.03 -26.55 -21.24
N GLN A 126 -27.71 -26.68 -21.09
CA GLN A 126 -27.00 -27.90 -21.49
C GLN A 126 -27.43 -29.11 -20.67
N ILE A 127 -27.59 -28.97 -19.35
CA ILE A 127 -28.03 -30.05 -18.46
C ILE A 127 -29.42 -30.56 -18.88
N TYR A 128 -30.32 -29.65 -19.24
CA TYR A 128 -31.64 -30.01 -19.74
C TYR A 128 -31.56 -30.82 -21.05
N LEU A 129 -30.59 -30.51 -21.91
CA LEU A 129 -30.42 -31.14 -23.22
C LEU A 129 -29.66 -32.48 -23.17
N SER A 130 -28.70 -32.66 -22.26
CA SER A 130 -27.76 -33.79 -22.30
C SER A 130 -28.20 -35.05 -21.54
N SER A 131 -29.35 -35.04 -20.85
CA SER A 131 -29.98 -36.22 -20.21
C SER A 131 -29.06 -37.09 -19.32
N TYR A 132 -27.96 -36.54 -18.79
CA TYR A 132 -27.03 -37.24 -17.92
C TYR A 132 -27.48 -37.21 -16.45
N TRP A 133 -27.62 -38.39 -15.86
CA TRP A 133 -27.98 -38.64 -14.46
C TRP A 133 -26.81 -38.50 -13.46
N VAL A 134 -25.65 -37.98 -13.87
CA VAL A 134 -24.49 -37.84 -12.96
C VAL A 134 -24.65 -36.60 -12.07
N ALA A 135 -25.31 -36.87 -10.94
CA ALA A 135 -25.00 -36.51 -9.56
C ALA A 135 -25.06 -35.03 -9.10
N TYR A 136 -25.90 -34.81 -8.07
CA TYR A 136 -25.91 -33.78 -7.01
C TYR A 136 -24.92 -32.58 -7.05
N LEU A 137 -23.66 -32.77 -7.42
CA LEU A 137 -22.64 -31.72 -7.55
C LEU A 137 -23.06 -30.60 -8.52
N ILE A 138 -23.81 -30.92 -9.58
CA ILE A 138 -24.27 -29.94 -10.58
C ILE A 138 -25.34 -28.98 -9.99
N TYR A 139 -26.17 -29.43 -9.05
CA TYR A 139 -27.16 -28.56 -8.38
C TYR A 139 -26.56 -27.73 -7.24
N ILE A 140 -25.49 -28.21 -6.61
CA ILE A 140 -24.80 -27.51 -5.51
C ILE A 140 -23.95 -26.35 -6.03
N LEU A 141 -23.35 -26.51 -7.21
CA LEU A 141 -22.39 -25.58 -7.79
C LEU A 141 -22.97 -24.16 -8.11
N PRO A 142 -24.20 -24.00 -8.66
CA PRO A 142 -24.88 -22.70 -8.74
C PRO A 142 -25.16 -22.05 -7.39
N LEU A 143 -25.31 -22.83 -6.32
CA LEU A 143 -25.51 -22.32 -4.97
C LEU A 143 -24.22 -21.69 -4.39
N LEU A 144 -23.05 -22.26 -4.74
CA LEU A 144 -21.73 -21.75 -4.34
C LEU A 144 -21.39 -20.40 -4.98
N ILE A 145 -21.92 -20.18 -6.17
CA ILE A 145 -21.78 -18.94 -6.94
C ILE A 145 -22.47 -17.76 -6.24
N LEU A 146 -23.47 -18.01 -5.37
CA LEU A 146 -24.19 -16.98 -4.61
C LEU A 146 -23.40 -16.47 -3.37
N TRP A 147 -22.35 -17.17 -2.96
CA TRP A 147 -21.63 -16.90 -1.71
C TRP A 147 -20.84 -15.58 -1.68
N PRO A 148 -20.17 -15.14 -2.77
CA PRO A 148 -19.52 -13.83 -2.80
C PRO A 148 -20.52 -12.67 -2.62
N PHE A 149 -21.77 -12.82 -3.07
CA PHE A 149 -22.82 -11.82 -2.88
C PHE A 149 -23.25 -11.70 -1.41
N SER A 150 -23.33 -12.84 -0.71
CA SER A 150 -23.58 -12.85 0.74
C SER A 150 -22.52 -12.03 1.48
N VAL A 151 -21.24 -12.22 1.16
CA VAL A 151 -20.16 -11.42 1.75
C VAL A 151 -20.25 -9.96 1.33
N ALA A 152 -20.44 -9.66 0.05
CA ALA A 152 -20.53 -8.28 -0.44
C ALA A 152 -21.66 -7.47 0.22
N LEU A 153 -22.79 -8.12 0.54
CA LEU A 153 -23.90 -7.49 1.25
C LEU A 153 -23.53 -7.07 2.69
N THR A 154 -22.52 -7.70 3.30
CA THR A 154 -22.13 -7.44 4.69
C THR A 154 -20.91 -6.55 4.82
N VAL A 155 -20.06 -6.48 3.78
CA VAL A 155 -18.85 -5.65 3.75
C VAL A 155 -19.11 -4.21 4.25
N PRO A 156 -20.12 -3.48 3.77
CA PRO A 156 -20.31 -2.08 4.20
C PRO A 156 -20.77 -1.93 5.65
N SER A 157 -21.59 -2.86 6.15
CA SER A 157 -22.03 -2.86 7.55
C SER A 157 -20.86 -3.19 8.49
N MET A 158 -20.03 -4.18 8.11
CA MET A 158 -18.81 -4.50 8.84
C MET A 158 -17.82 -3.33 8.83
N ARG A 159 -17.64 -2.67 7.67
CA ARG A 159 -16.81 -1.46 7.54
C ARG A 159 -17.22 -0.38 8.54
N LYS A 160 -18.49 0.01 8.56
CA LYS A 160 -19.00 1.03 9.49
C LYS A 160 -18.76 0.65 10.96
N LYS A 161 -18.98 -0.62 11.32
CA LYS A 161 -18.76 -1.09 12.69
C LYS A 161 -17.28 -1.06 13.07
N LEU A 162 -16.40 -1.49 12.16
CA LEU A 162 -14.95 -1.45 12.35
C LEU A 162 -14.42 -0.03 12.47
N GLU A 163 -14.96 0.89 11.67
CA GLU A 163 -14.60 2.30 11.67
C GLU A 163 -15.02 3.01 12.97
N HIS A 164 -16.25 2.78 13.42
CA HIS A 164 -16.71 3.29 14.71
C HIS A 164 -15.80 2.85 15.86
N ARG A 165 -15.50 1.56 15.93
CA ARG A 165 -14.60 0.97 16.94
C ARG A 165 -13.16 1.47 16.79
N TYR A 166 -12.76 1.79 15.57
CA TYR A 166 -11.47 2.39 15.31
C TYR A 166 -11.37 3.78 15.91
N ASN A 167 -12.38 4.62 15.68
CA ASN A 167 -12.44 5.99 16.21
C ASN A 167 -12.42 6.00 17.74
N GLU A 168 -13.16 5.09 18.40
CA GLU A 168 -13.11 4.91 19.86
C GLU A 168 -11.69 4.62 20.37
N SER A 169 -10.94 3.76 19.66
CA SER A 169 -9.57 3.44 20.06
C SER A 169 -8.56 4.53 19.75
N GLN A 170 -8.78 5.28 18.68
CA GLN A 170 -7.97 6.42 18.33
C GLN A 170 -8.05 7.48 19.43
N GLN A 171 -9.24 7.75 19.96
CA GLN A 171 -9.44 8.65 21.11
C GLN A 171 -8.64 8.22 22.36
N LEU A 172 -8.51 6.91 22.60
CA LEU A 172 -7.71 6.40 23.72
C LEU A 172 -6.20 6.62 23.54
N VAL A 173 -5.70 6.68 22.30
CA VAL A 173 -4.27 6.87 22.01
C VAL A 173 -3.88 8.35 22.00
N SER A 174 -4.78 9.24 21.57
CA SER A 174 -4.52 10.70 21.50
C SER A 174 -4.31 11.36 22.87
N ILE A 175 -4.78 10.74 23.96
CA ILE A 175 -4.68 11.30 25.33
C ILE A 175 -3.23 11.21 25.90
N HIS A 176 -2.31 10.48 25.24
CA HIS A 176 -1.02 10.06 25.84
C HIS A 176 0.25 10.63 25.17
N GLN A 177 0.22 11.75 24.45
CA GLN A 177 1.40 12.22 23.69
C GLN A 177 1.79 13.68 23.93
N GLU A 178 2.93 13.88 24.60
CA GLU A 178 3.56 15.19 24.83
C GLU A 178 4.96 15.36 24.24
N LYS A 179 5.70 14.29 23.89
CA LYS A 179 7.05 14.42 23.31
C LYS A 179 7.05 14.30 21.78
N MET A 180 7.71 15.26 21.14
CA MET A 180 7.61 15.50 19.70
C MET A 180 8.64 14.69 18.88
N PHE A 181 9.80 14.31 19.44
CA PHE A 181 10.94 13.77 18.65
C PHE A 181 11.48 12.40 19.07
N SER A 182 10.96 11.77 20.13
CA SER A 182 11.51 10.49 20.59
C SER A 182 11.24 9.35 19.59
N ALA A 183 12.31 8.75 19.06
CA ALA A 183 12.23 7.64 18.12
C ALA A 183 11.57 6.40 18.73
N GLU A 184 11.79 6.13 20.02
CA GLU A 184 11.16 4.99 20.71
C GLU A 184 9.67 5.23 20.95
N GLU A 185 9.24 6.47 21.23
CA GLU A 185 7.81 6.79 21.31
C GLU A 185 7.11 6.67 19.95
N LEU A 186 7.75 7.16 18.88
CA LEU A 186 7.24 6.98 17.51
C LEU A 186 7.15 5.50 17.14
N LYS A 187 8.09 4.67 17.60
CA LYS A 187 8.07 3.22 17.39
C LYS A 187 6.89 2.56 18.11
N LEU A 188 6.67 2.90 19.38
CA LEU A 188 5.49 2.46 20.14
C LEU A 188 4.20 2.91 19.45
N TYR A 189 4.17 4.15 18.96
CA TYR A 189 3.03 4.72 18.27
C TYR A 189 2.71 3.99 16.95
N VAL A 190 3.70 3.78 16.09
CA VAL A 190 3.56 2.99 14.85
C VAL A 190 3.10 1.58 15.15
N LYS A 191 3.65 0.93 16.20
CA LYS A 191 3.20 -0.39 16.66
C LYS A 191 1.74 -0.39 17.13
N LYS A 192 1.30 0.61 17.91
CA LYS A 192 -0.09 0.76 18.36
C LYS A 192 -1.04 0.91 17.17
N TYR A 193 -0.76 1.82 16.24
CA TYR A 193 -1.59 2.02 15.04
C TYR A 193 -1.58 0.83 14.09
N TRP A 194 -0.43 0.16 13.94
CA TRP A 194 -0.33 -1.09 13.18
C TRP A 194 -1.22 -2.17 13.81
N MET A 195 -1.15 -2.34 15.13
CA MET A 195 -1.98 -3.30 15.83
C MET A 195 -3.47 -3.00 15.69
N MET A 196 -3.86 -1.73 15.80
CA MET A 196 -5.24 -1.30 15.57
C MET A 196 -5.71 -1.55 14.14
N THR A 197 -4.86 -1.31 13.15
CA THR A 197 -5.22 -1.41 11.75
C THR A 197 -5.27 -2.86 11.28
N GLU A 198 -4.26 -3.66 11.61
CA GLU A 198 -4.20 -5.05 11.15
C GLU A 198 -5.25 -5.92 11.85
N THR A 199 -5.59 -5.65 13.12
CA THR A 199 -6.68 -6.35 13.81
C THR A 199 -8.07 -5.94 13.32
N ARG A 200 -8.17 -4.83 12.58
CA ARG A 200 -9.42 -4.28 11.99
C ARG A 200 -9.40 -4.33 10.46
N ASN A 201 -8.49 -5.10 9.86
CA ASN A 201 -8.41 -5.22 8.41
C ASN A 201 -9.65 -5.96 7.89
N LEU A 202 -10.48 -5.31 7.09
CA LEU A 202 -11.71 -5.88 6.56
C LEU A 202 -11.46 -7.13 5.71
N GLN A 203 -10.33 -7.20 4.99
CA GLN A 203 -9.94 -8.41 4.27
C GLN A 203 -9.71 -9.58 5.22
N PHE A 204 -9.11 -9.35 6.39
CA PHE A 204 -8.86 -10.37 7.39
C PHE A 204 -10.19 -10.92 7.94
N VAL A 205 -11.14 -10.03 8.23
CA VAL A 205 -12.49 -10.40 8.69
C VAL A 205 -13.20 -11.29 7.67
N ILE A 206 -13.13 -10.91 6.39
CA ILE A 206 -13.71 -11.69 5.29
C ILE A 206 -12.98 -13.03 5.15
N ALA A 207 -11.65 -13.04 5.20
CA ALA A 207 -10.84 -14.26 5.11
C ALA A 207 -11.16 -15.24 6.26
N CYS A 208 -11.46 -14.74 7.45
CA CYS A 208 -11.88 -15.54 8.60
C CYS A 208 -13.39 -15.84 8.66
N SER A 209 -14.19 -15.35 7.71
CA SER A 209 -15.64 -15.56 7.71
C SER A 209 -16.03 -17.04 7.52
N PRO A 210 -17.26 -17.43 7.92
CA PRO A 210 -17.78 -18.76 7.64
C PRO A 210 -17.80 -19.09 6.14
N VAL A 211 -18.09 -18.09 5.29
CA VAL A 211 -18.15 -18.25 3.83
C VAL A 211 -16.78 -18.58 3.25
N SER A 212 -15.75 -17.80 3.60
CA SER A 212 -14.36 -18.05 3.19
C SER A 212 -13.87 -19.42 3.66
N SER A 213 -14.20 -19.80 4.90
CA SER A 213 -13.82 -21.08 5.47
C SER A 213 -14.52 -22.26 4.76
N ALA A 214 -15.80 -22.10 4.41
CA ALA A 214 -16.54 -23.11 3.65
C ALA A 214 -15.98 -23.28 2.23
N PHE A 215 -15.61 -22.18 1.55
CA PHE A 215 -14.88 -22.24 0.29
C PHE A 215 -13.59 -23.02 0.42
N GLY A 216 -12.83 -22.83 1.50
CA GLY A 216 -11.61 -23.59 1.76
C GLY A 216 -11.84 -25.10 1.84
N VAL A 217 -12.90 -25.55 2.52
CA VAL A 217 -13.27 -26.99 2.60
C VAL A 217 -13.61 -27.54 1.22
N ILE A 218 -14.39 -26.80 0.43
CA ILE A 218 -14.77 -27.21 -0.93
C ILE A 218 -13.53 -27.26 -1.84
N CYS A 219 -12.62 -26.30 -1.70
CA CYS A 219 -11.37 -26.27 -2.44
C CYS A 219 -10.48 -27.49 -2.15
N VAL A 220 -10.54 -28.09 -0.95
CA VAL A 220 -9.88 -29.38 -0.67
C VAL A 220 -10.43 -30.46 -1.59
N LEU A 221 -11.76 -30.60 -1.67
CA LEU A 221 -12.41 -31.61 -2.50
C LEU A 221 -12.07 -31.41 -3.99
N PHE A 222 -12.10 -30.17 -4.47
CA PHE A 222 -11.77 -29.85 -5.86
C PHE A 222 -10.28 -30.09 -6.17
N ALA A 223 -9.38 -29.76 -5.25
CA ALA A 223 -7.95 -30.03 -5.42
C ALA A 223 -7.66 -31.53 -5.47
N LEU A 224 -8.30 -32.34 -4.63
CA LEU A 224 -8.13 -33.79 -4.64
C LEU A 224 -8.62 -34.41 -5.95
N ASN A 225 -9.83 -34.04 -6.41
CA ASN A 225 -10.37 -34.50 -7.69
C ASN A 225 -9.48 -34.07 -8.87
N SER A 226 -9.05 -32.80 -8.89
CA SER A 226 -8.21 -32.26 -9.97
C SER A 226 -6.80 -32.87 -9.97
N SER A 227 -6.26 -33.21 -8.80
CA SER A 227 -4.96 -33.89 -8.70
C SER A 227 -5.03 -35.33 -9.22
N TYR A 228 -6.13 -36.02 -8.94
CA TYR A 228 -6.40 -37.35 -9.49
C TYR A 228 -6.53 -37.30 -11.02
N ASP A 229 -7.33 -36.38 -11.55
CA ASP A 229 -7.50 -36.18 -13.00
C ASP A 229 -6.17 -35.80 -13.69
N LEU A 230 -5.39 -34.88 -13.09
CA LEU A 230 -4.08 -34.50 -13.61
C LEU A 230 -3.11 -35.69 -13.67
N THR A 231 -3.10 -36.53 -12.64
CA THR A 231 -2.25 -37.74 -12.60
C THR A 231 -2.67 -38.75 -13.69
N TYR A 232 -3.98 -38.87 -13.91
CA TYR A 232 -4.54 -39.73 -14.94
C TYR A 232 -4.17 -39.25 -16.35
N VAL A 233 -4.32 -37.94 -16.64
CA VAL A 233 -3.93 -37.32 -17.92
C VAL A 233 -2.43 -37.46 -18.21
N ILE A 234 -1.56 -37.37 -17.20
CA ILE A 234 -0.10 -37.49 -17.38
C ILE A 234 0.30 -38.95 -17.66
N ASN A 235 -0.34 -39.93 -17.00
CA ASN A 235 0.04 -41.33 -17.08
C ASN A 235 -0.54 -42.06 -18.30
N PHE A 236 -1.71 -41.66 -18.78
CA PHE A 236 -2.38 -42.30 -19.93
C PHE A 236 -2.33 -41.39 -21.16
N LYS A 237 -1.49 -41.74 -22.15
CA LYS A 237 -1.39 -41.04 -23.46
C LYS A 237 -2.59 -41.29 -24.38
N GLU A 238 -3.56 -42.09 -23.96
CA GLU A 238 -4.62 -42.67 -24.81
C GLU A 238 -5.89 -41.80 -24.87
N TYR A 239 -5.74 -40.47 -24.94
CA TYR A 239 -6.84 -39.51 -24.92
C TYR A 239 -7.00 -38.67 -26.20
N ASP A 240 -6.12 -38.85 -27.21
CA ASP A 240 -6.06 -37.99 -28.40
C ASP A 240 -7.40 -37.93 -29.17
N TYR A 241 -8.13 -39.06 -29.24
CA TYR A 241 -9.39 -39.17 -29.98
C TYR A 241 -10.55 -38.30 -29.43
N GLN A 242 -10.64 -38.07 -28.12
CA GLN A 242 -11.70 -37.22 -27.52
C GLN A 242 -11.39 -35.72 -27.63
N TYR A 243 -10.13 -35.34 -27.87
CA TYR A 243 -9.74 -33.94 -28.06
C TYR A 243 -9.88 -33.52 -29.52
N GLU A 244 -9.63 -34.42 -30.47
CA GLU A 244 -9.81 -34.16 -31.91
C GLU A 244 -11.27 -33.98 -32.34
N GLY A 245 -12.23 -34.62 -31.65
CA GLY A 245 -13.66 -34.49 -31.92
C GLY A 245 -14.32 -33.19 -31.42
N SER A 246 -13.58 -32.33 -30.72
CA SER A 246 -14.08 -31.04 -30.23
C SER A 246 -13.84 -29.90 -31.24
N ASP A 247 -14.76 -28.92 -31.29
CA ASP A 247 -14.54 -27.63 -31.97
C ASP A 247 -13.17 -27.00 -31.63
N TYR A 248 -12.72 -27.19 -30.38
CA TYR A 248 -11.47 -26.63 -29.86
C TYR A 248 -10.21 -27.46 -30.20
N LYS A 249 -10.34 -28.71 -30.68
CA LYS A 249 -9.23 -29.59 -31.08
C LYS A 249 -8.13 -29.68 -30.00
N TRP A 250 -6.85 -29.56 -30.40
CA TRP A 250 -5.67 -29.57 -29.52
C TRP A 250 -5.71 -28.53 -28.38
N SER A 251 -6.36 -27.39 -28.61
CA SER A 251 -6.40 -26.32 -27.60
C SER A 251 -7.21 -26.71 -26.36
N LEU A 252 -8.16 -27.63 -26.50
CA LEU A 252 -8.96 -28.14 -25.38
C LEU A 252 -8.10 -28.89 -24.36
N MET A 253 -7.07 -29.62 -24.81
CA MET A 253 -6.12 -30.29 -23.92
C MET A 253 -5.35 -29.26 -23.07
N ILE A 254 -4.89 -28.18 -23.69
CA ILE A 254 -4.17 -27.11 -23.01
C ILE A 254 -5.06 -26.41 -21.98
N ILE A 255 -6.30 -26.07 -22.36
CA ILE A 255 -7.27 -25.48 -21.42
C ILE A 255 -7.45 -26.39 -20.21
N HIS A 256 -7.68 -27.69 -20.45
CA HIS A 256 -7.92 -28.67 -19.38
C HIS A 256 -6.74 -28.74 -18.41
N ILE A 257 -5.52 -28.88 -18.92
CA ILE A 257 -4.30 -28.95 -18.09
C ILE A 257 -4.10 -27.67 -17.29
N VAL A 258 -4.20 -26.49 -17.93
CA VAL A 258 -4.01 -25.20 -17.26
C VAL A 258 -5.03 -24.99 -16.15
N GLN A 259 -6.30 -25.35 -16.39
CA GLN A 259 -7.35 -25.22 -15.38
C GLN A 259 -7.20 -26.23 -14.25
N LEU A 260 -6.79 -27.47 -14.51
CA LEU A 260 -6.47 -28.47 -13.46
C LEU A 260 -5.36 -27.97 -12.54
N VAL A 261 -4.24 -27.53 -13.12
CA VAL A 261 -3.13 -26.92 -12.37
C VAL A 261 -3.63 -25.70 -11.60
N GLY A 262 -4.47 -24.88 -12.24
CA GLY A 262 -5.09 -23.71 -11.63
C GLY A 262 -5.97 -24.02 -10.42
N VAL A 263 -6.74 -25.11 -10.44
CA VAL A 263 -7.53 -25.56 -9.29
C VAL A 263 -6.60 -25.98 -8.16
N VAL A 264 -5.58 -26.80 -8.43
CA VAL A 264 -4.66 -27.28 -7.39
C VAL A 264 -3.90 -26.12 -6.74
N VAL A 265 -3.28 -25.26 -7.54
CA VAL A 265 -2.51 -24.10 -7.05
C VAL A 265 -3.43 -23.08 -6.37
N GLY A 266 -4.56 -22.77 -6.99
CA GLY A 266 -5.53 -21.81 -6.45
C GLY A 266 -6.16 -22.28 -5.14
N SER A 267 -6.33 -23.59 -4.92
CA SER A 267 -6.91 -24.11 -3.67
C SER A 267 -6.03 -23.90 -2.43
N ILE A 268 -4.72 -23.68 -2.58
CA ILE A 268 -3.78 -23.52 -1.45
C ILE A 268 -4.22 -22.39 -0.51
N ALA A 269 -4.52 -21.20 -1.04
CA ALA A 269 -4.86 -20.04 -0.22
C ALA A 269 -6.21 -20.19 0.52
N PRO A 270 -7.34 -20.57 -0.14
CA PRO A 270 -8.60 -20.85 0.55
C PRO A 270 -8.49 -21.94 1.64
N ILE A 271 -7.73 -23.02 1.39
CA ILE A 271 -7.51 -24.08 2.37
C ILE A 271 -6.81 -23.54 3.62
N LEU A 272 -5.72 -22.79 3.44
CA LEU A 272 -4.98 -22.20 4.54
C LEU A 272 -5.80 -21.14 5.29
N ARG A 273 -6.62 -20.35 4.59
CA ARG A 273 -7.60 -19.44 5.22
C ARG A 273 -8.56 -20.18 6.14
N CYS A 274 -9.11 -21.32 5.69
CA CYS A 274 -9.98 -22.16 6.52
C CYS A 274 -9.27 -22.61 7.80
N PHE A 275 -8.05 -23.13 7.70
CA PHE A 275 -7.25 -23.52 8.87
C PHE A 275 -6.95 -22.34 9.81
N THR A 276 -6.65 -21.17 9.27
CA THR A 276 -6.41 -19.98 10.10
C THR A 276 -7.65 -19.46 10.81
N SER A 277 -8.82 -19.44 10.15
CA SER A 277 -10.08 -19.08 10.81
C SER A 277 -10.36 -19.99 12.00
N ILE A 278 -10.07 -21.29 11.85
CA ILE A 278 -10.27 -22.26 12.94
C ILE A 278 -9.26 -22.04 14.08
N GLY A 279 -7.99 -21.77 13.78
CA GLY A 279 -6.96 -21.47 14.78
C GLY A 279 -7.01 -20.06 15.37
N HIS A 280 -7.76 -19.15 14.75
CA HIS A 280 -7.93 -17.75 15.14
C HIS A 280 -8.68 -17.61 16.46
N TYR A 281 -9.79 -18.33 16.59
CA TYR A 281 -10.49 -18.51 17.85
C TYR A 281 -9.63 -19.43 18.71
N SER A 282 -9.34 -19.03 19.95
CA SER A 282 -8.63 -19.92 20.86
C SER A 282 -9.34 -21.27 20.82
N LEU A 283 -8.59 -22.34 20.49
CA LEU A 283 -9.01 -23.74 20.56
C LEU A 283 -9.16 -24.14 22.04
N SER A 284 -9.79 -23.26 22.81
CA SER A 284 -10.11 -23.39 24.21
C SER A 284 -11.00 -24.61 24.34
N LYS A 285 -10.59 -25.53 25.21
CA LYS A 285 -11.34 -26.72 25.63
C LYS A 285 -12.78 -26.43 26.06
N LYS A 286 -13.15 -25.16 26.30
CA LYS A 286 -14.55 -24.74 26.46
C LYS A 286 -15.18 -24.50 25.09
N LEU A 287 -15.78 -25.57 24.57
CA LEU A 287 -16.87 -25.52 23.61
C LEU A 287 -17.96 -24.59 24.17
N SER A 288 -17.86 -23.28 23.91
CA SER A 288 -18.90 -22.36 24.35
C SER A 288 -20.19 -22.76 23.64
N LYS A 289 -21.32 -22.81 24.36
CA LYS A 289 -22.64 -23.15 23.79
C LYS A 289 -22.98 -22.28 22.57
N ASN A 290 -22.36 -21.10 22.44
CA ASN A 290 -22.51 -20.20 21.30
C ASN A 290 -21.80 -20.71 20.02
N HIS A 291 -20.66 -21.40 20.13
CA HIS A 291 -19.91 -21.89 18.96
C HIS A 291 -20.54 -23.12 18.27
N LEU A 292 -21.46 -23.82 18.93
CA LEU A 292 -22.25 -24.93 18.35
C LEU A 292 -23.59 -24.48 17.75
N ASN A 293 -24.02 -23.24 18.03
CA ASN A 293 -25.28 -22.71 17.50
C ASN A 293 -25.12 -22.24 16.05
N VAL A 294 -24.99 -23.19 15.13
CA VAL A 294 -24.88 -22.96 13.67
C VAL A 294 -26.06 -22.16 13.11
N PHE A 295 -27.25 -22.31 13.72
CA PHE A 295 -28.46 -21.60 13.33
C PHE A 295 -28.52 -20.13 13.77
N ARG A 296 -27.64 -19.70 14.68
CA ARG A 296 -27.61 -18.30 15.11
C ARG A 296 -26.82 -17.48 14.09
N VAL A 297 -27.53 -16.63 13.34
CA VAL A 297 -26.92 -15.65 12.44
C VAL A 297 -26.71 -14.33 13.20
N GLU A 298 -25.49 -13.81 13.19
CA GLU A 298 -25.15 -12.57 13.87
C GLU A 298 -25.81 -11.37 13.16
N LYS A 299 -26.24 -10.39 13.95
CA LYS A 299 -26.98 -9.21 13.45
C LYS A 299 -26.26 -8.48 12.32
N HIS A 300 -24.93 -8.37 12.37
CA HIS A 300 -24.14 -7.67 11.38
C HIS A 300 -24.23 -8.30 9.97
N TRP A 301 -24.57 -9.59 9.85
CA TRP A 301 -24.74 -10.24 8.54
C TRP A 301 -26.04 -9.84 7.83
N ILE A 302 -27.08 -9.49 8.57
CA ILE A 302 -28.41 -9.20 8.03
C ILE A 302 -28.77 -7.71 8.09
N GLU A 303 -27.94 -6.91 8.76
CA GLU A 303 -28.20 -5.50 9.06
C GLU A 303 -28.46 -4.66 7.81
N ARG A 304 -27.68 -4.81 6.74
CA ARG A 304 -27.86 -4.03 5.50
C ARG A 304 -29.18 -4.34 4.81
N LEU A 305 -29.56 -5.61 4.71
CA LEU A 305 -30.86 -6.02 4.14
C LEU A 305 -32.02 -5.52 5.00
N GLN A 306 -31.89 -5.55 6.33
CA GLN A 306 -32.88 -4.98 7.24
C GLN A 306 -32.98 -3.46 7.10
N GLN A 307 -31.86 -2.77 6.89
CA GLN A 307 -31.83 -1.34 6.64
C GLN A 307 -32.53 -1.00 5.33
N TRP A 308 -32.26 -1.72 4.24
CA TRP A 308 -32.95 -1.54 2.95
C TRP A 308 -34.46 -1.79 3.06
N LYS A 309 -34.87 -2.76 3.88
CA LYS A 309 -36.28 -3.03 4.17
C LYS A 309 -36.95 -1.86 4.89
N ARG A 310 -36.27 -1.24 5.86
CA ARG A 310 -36.78 -0.09 6.65
C ARG A 310 -36.75 1.23 5.87
N ASN A 311 -35.75 1.43 5.02
CA ASN A 311 -35.56 2.69 4.30
C ASN A 311 -36.74 2.99 3.37
N HIS A 312 -37.30 4.19 3.52
CA HIS A 312 -38.31 4.72 2.62
C HIS A 312 -37.60 5.22 1.35
N VAL A 313 -37.78 4.50 0.25
CA VAL A 313 -37.30 4.97 -1.05
C VAL A 313 -38.19 6.14 -1.43
N HIS A 314 -37.59 7.34 -1.59
CA HIS A 314 -38.25 8.51 -2.18
C HIS A 314 -38.53 8.22 -3.65
N SER A 315 -39.50 7.35 -3.88
CA SER A 315 -39.92 6.99 -5.22
C SER A 315 -40.63 8.19 -5.83
N HIS A 316 -40.04 8.75 -6.89
CA HIS A 316 -40.67 9.73 -7.78
C HIS A 316 -41.82 9.09 -8.60
N ILE A 317 -42.42 8.01 -8.09
CA ILE A 317 -43.49 7.24 -8.73
C ILE A 317 -44.80 8.01 -8.49
N PRO A 318 -45.50 8.46 -9.54
CA PRO A 318 -46.80 9.09 -9.40
C PRO A 318 -47.87 8.04 -9.02
N GLY A 319 -48.75 8.38 -8.08
CA GLY A 319 -49.92 7.57 -7.70
C GLY A 319 -49.78 6.71 -6.43
N ARG A 320 -50.82 6.72 -5.59
CA ARG A 320 -50.88 6.00 -4.29
C ARG A 320 -50.85 4.47 -4.46
N TYR A 321 -51.56 3.95 -5.47
CA TYR A 321 -51.67 2.51 -5.72
C TYR A 321 -50.32 1.89 -6.15
N LEU A 322 -49.63 2.51 -7.10
CA LEU A 322 -48.30 2.08 -7.57
C LEU A 322 -47.26 2.10 -6.44
N LYS A 323 -47.32 3.09 -5.54
CA LYS A 323 -46.46 3.12 -4.33
C LYS A 323 -46.73 1.91 -3.43
N ILE A 324 -47.99 1.56 -3.17
CA ILE A 324 -48.35 0.40 -2.34
C ILE A 324 -47.83 -0.89 -2.97
N VAL A 325 -48.05 -1.09 -4.28
CA VAL A 325 -47.58 -2.28 -5.00
C VAL A 325 -46.05 -2.37 -4.97
N PHE A 326 -45.35 -1.26 -5.24
CA PHE A 326 -43.89 -1.22 -5.16
C PHE A 326 -43.38 -1.57 -3.76
N HIS A 327 -43.98 -1.01 -2.71
CA HIS A 327 -43.61 -1.35 -1.33
C HIS A 327 -43.84 -2.83 -1.01
N TYR A 328 -44.95 -3.40 -1.48
CA TYR A 328 -45.25 -4.83 -1.30
C TYR A 328 -44.22 -5.71 -2.01
N VAL A 329 -43.97 -5.46 -3.30
CA VAL A 329 -42.99 -6.21 -4.12
C VAL A 329 -41.58 -6.08 -3.54
N LYS A 330 -41.16 -4.86 -3.19
CA LYS A 330 -39.87 -4.60 -2.53
C LYS A 330 -39.74 -5.42 -1.25
N ASN A 331 -40.74 -5.40 -0.38
CA ASN A 331 -40.69 -6.14 0.88
C ASN A 331 -40.69 -7.64 0.67
N ALA A 332 -41.48 -8.17 -0.26
CA ALA A 332 -41.49 -9.57 -0.62
C ALA A 332 -40.10 -10.02 -1.13
N PHE A 333 -39.51 -9.25 -2.06
CA PHE A 333 -38.17 -9.50 -2.58
C PHE A 333 -37.09 -9.46 -1.49
N LEU A 334 -37.08 -8.42 -0.64
CA LEU A 334 -36.10 -8.31 0.44
C LEU A 334 -36.27 -9.41 1.51
N ASN A 335 -37.49 -9.85 1.79
CA ASN A 335 -37.73 -10.99 2.68
C ASN A 335 -37.17 -12.28 2.09
N PHE A 336 -37.36 -12.52 0.79
CA PHE A 336 -36.78 -13.66 0.09
C PHE A 336 -35.25 -13.61 0.12
N CYS A 337 -34.64 -12.47 -0.22
CA CYS A 337 -33.18 -12.31 -0.15
C CYS A 337 -32.63 -12.52 1.27
N LEU A 338 -33.34 -12.03 2.30
CA LEU A 338 -32.93 -12.21 3.68
C LEU A 338 -33.00 -13.68 4.12
N ALA A 339 -34.07 -14.39 3.75
CA ALA A 339 -34.19 -15.83 4.00
C ALA A 339 -33.08 -16.62 3.29
N LEU A 340 -32.83 -16.33 2.00
CA LEU A 340 -31.77 -16.96 1.21
C LEU A 340 -30.38 -16.69 1.80
N HIS A 341 -30.11 -15.45 2.20
CA HIS A 341 -28.84 -15.09 2.83
C HIS A 341 -28.61 -15.84 4.16
N ILE A 342 -29.65 -15.96 5.00
CA ILE A 342 -29.58 -16.74 6.24
C ILE A 342 -29.29 -18.21 5.94
N VAL A 343 -29.97 -18.81 4.96
CA VAL A 343 -29.76 -20.21 4.56
C VAL A 343 -28.32 -20.42 4.10
N VAL A 344 -27.78 -19.53 3.25
CA VAL A 344 -26.37 -19.60 2.79
C VAL A 344 -25.40 -19.58 3.97
N LEU A 345 -25.60 -18.69 4.95
CA LEU A 345 -24.72 -18.58 6.12
C LEU A 345 -24.79 -19.81 7.02
N VAL A 346 -25.98 -20.37 7.22
CA VAL A 346 -26.17 -21.62 7.97
C VAL A 346 -25.46 -22.78 7.29
N ILE A 347 -25.61 -22.93 5.97
CA ILE A 347 -24.89 -23.95 5.19
C ILE A 347 -23.37 -23.80 5.34
N CYS A 348 -22.86 -22.57 5.19
CA CYS A 348 -21.42 -22.30 5.34
C CYS A 348 -20.92 -22.66 6.74
N LYS A 349 -21.65 -22.27 7.79
CA LYS A 349 -21.31 -22.61 9.18
C LYS A 349 -21.34 -24.12 9.44
N THR A 350 -22.30 -24.85 8.85
CA THR A 350 -22.38 -26.32 8.95
C THR A 350 -21.16 -26.98 8.29
N ILE A 351 -20.78 -26.56 7.07
CA ILE A 351 -19.62 -27.10 6.36
C ILE A 351 -18.34 -26.93 7.20
N VAL A 352 -18.18 -25.79 7.88
CA VAL A 352 -17.00 -25.48 8.70
C VAL A 352 -16.92 -26.32 9.99
N LEU A 353 -18.02 -26.98 10.41
CA LEU A 353 -17.96 -27.92 11.54
C LEU A 353 -17.09 -29.14 11.23
N VAL A 354 -17.06 -29.59 9.97
CA VAL A 354 -16.29 -30.77 9.55
C VAL A 354 -14.79 -30.63 9.85
N PRO A 355 -14.06 -29.60 9.33
CA PRO A 355 -12.65 -29.42 9.64
C PRO A 355 -12.39 -29.08 11.12
N ARG A 356 -13.34 -28.41 11.79
CA ARG A 356 -13.23 -28.14 13.24
C ARG A 356 -13.27 -29.43 14.06
N ALA A 357 -14.24 -30.31 13.79
CA ALA A 357 -14.34 -31.61 14.43
C ALA A 357 -13.10 -32.47 14.13
N PHE A 358 -12.63 -32.45 12.88
CA PHE A 358 -11.40 -33.14 12.48
C PHE A 358 -10.16 -32.63 13.25
N LEU A 359 -9.97 -31.32 13.38
CA LEU A 359 -8.84 -30.75 14.13
C LEU A 359 -8.93 -31.01 15.64
N ILE A 360 -10.13 -31.04 16.22
CA ILE A 360 -10.34 -31.43 17.62
C ILE A 360 -10.00 -32.91 17.80
N LEU A 361 -10.47 -33.79 16.92
CA LEU A 361 -10.13 -35.21 16.92
C LEU A 361 -8.62 -35.40 16.80
N LEU A 362 -7.99 -34.73 15.83
CA LEU A 362 -6.56 -34.75 15.62
C LEU A 362 -5.81 -34.22 16.85
N SER A 363 -6.28 -33.13 17.48
CA SER A 363 -5.70 -32.59 18.70
C SER A 363 -5.87 -33.52 19.90
N CYS A 364 -6.98 -34.25 20.02
CA CYS A 364 -7.18 -35.28 21.04
C CYS A 364 -6.21 -36.46 20.81
N CYS A 365 -6.08 -36.92 19.56
CA CYS A 365 -5.09 -37.93 19.16
C CYS A 365 -3.65 -37.45 19.38
N TRP A 366 -3.36 -36.17 19.12
CA TRP A 366 -2.04 -35.58 19.33
C TRP A 366 -1.74 -35.36 20.80
N TYR A 367 -2.76 -35.12 21.65
CA TYR A 367 -2.62 -35.06 23.11
C TYR A 367 -2.25 -36.43 23.68
N LEU A 368 -2.78 -37.52 23.11
CA LEU A 368 -2.36 -38.89 23.43
C LEU A 368 -0.89 -39.14 23.01
N PHE A 369 -0.45 -38.58 21.88
CA PHE A 369 0.96 -38.61 21.44
C PHE A 369 1.88 -37.63 22.18
N LYS A 370 1.33 -36.56 22.78
CA LYS A 370 2.07 -35.50 23.47
C LYS A 370 2.77 -36.00 24.73
N SER A 371 2.25 -37.05 25.37
CA SER A 371 2.92 -37.74 26.47
C SER A 371 4.28 -38.32 26.07
N VAL A 372 4.50 -38.66 24.80
CA VAL A 372 5.78 -39.18 24.28
C VAL A 372 6.76 -38.05 23.93
N LEU A 373 6.25 -36.91 23.47
CA LEU A 373 7.08 -35.76 23.06
C LEU A 373 7.47 -34.84 24.23
N GLU A 374 6.70 -34.82 25.32
CA GLU A 374 7.05 -34.10 26.56
C GLU A 374 8.28 -34.70 27.28
N TRP A 375 8.60 -35.98 27.04
CA TRP A 375 9.85 -36.60 27.52
C TRP A 375 11.09 -36.01 26.82
N LEU A 376 11.00 -35.67 25.53
CA LEU A 376 12.11 -35.09 24.75
C LEU A 376 12.27 -33.57 24.91
N LYS A 377 11.22 -32.84 25.31
CA LYS A 377 11.27 -31.36 25.44
C LYS A 377 11.85 -30.84 26.75
N LYS A 378 12.15 -31.71 27.71
CA LYS A 378 12.71 -31.32 29.02
C LYS A 378 14.17 -30.81 28.95
N VAL A 379 14.76 -30.72 27.75
CA VAL A 379 16.16 -30.31 27.52
C VAL A 379 16.30 -28.95 26.78
N ALA A 380 15.22 -28.27 26.38
CA ALA A 380 15.35 -27.08 25.52
C ALA A 380 14.40 -25.91 25.85
N THR A 381 14.37 -25.44 27.10
CA THR A 381 13.64 -24.20 27.44
C THR A 381 14.41 -23.28 28.37
N THR A 382 15.21 -22.38 27.77
CA THR A 382 15.57 -21.10 28.38
C THR A 382 15.76 -20.06 27.27
N SER A 383 14.73 -19.23 27.04
CA SER A 383 14.79 -17.90 26.39
C SER A 383 13.43 -17.57 25.74
N ASN A 384 12.49 -17.00 26.50
CA ASN A 384 11.29 -16.36 25.91
C ASN A 384 10.50 -15.43 26.86
N GLY A 385 11.12 -14.91 27.92
CA GLY A 385 10.42 -14.09 28.94
C GLY A 385 9.99 -12.69 28.48
N ASN A 386 10.76 -12.05 27.59
CA ASN A 386 10.53 -10.63 27.25
C ASN A 386 9.37 -10.38 26.27
N MET A 387 8.98 -11.37 25.46
CA MET A 387 7.93 -11.18 24.43
C MET A 387 6.51 -11.31 24.99
N SER A 388 6.32 -11.94 26.16
CA SER A 388 4.99 -12.16 26.74
C SER A 388 4.38 -10.92 27.38
N SER A 389 5.20 -10.06 27.98
CA SER A 389 4.78 -8.79 28.59
C SER A 389 4.36 -7.77 27.54
N GLU A 390 5.13 -7.64 26.45
CA GLU A 390 4.81 -6.74 25.33
C GLU A 390 3.44 -7.09 24.70
N ILE A 391 3.16 -8.38 24.50
CA ILE A 391 1.87 -8.86 23.96
C ILE A 391 0.68 -8.49 24.86
N GLU A 392 0.86 -8.43 26.18
CA GLU A 392 -0.20 -8.12 27.13
C GLU A 392 -0.55 -6.63 27.16
N GLU A 393 0.45 -5.75 26.97
CA GLU A 393 0.26 -4.31 26.79
C GLU A 393 -0.50 -4.00 25.49
N TYR A 394 -0.12 -4.63 24.38
CA TYR A 394 -0.79 -4.43 23.08
C TYR A 394 -2.15 -5.12 22.97
N ALA A 395 -2.43 -6.12 23.81
CA ALA A 395 -3.71 -6.82 23.82
C ALA A 395 -4.91 -5.89 24.08
N ARG A 396 -4.70 -4.79 24.82
CA ARG A 396 -5.75 -3.77 25.07
C ARG A 396 -6.18 -3.03 23.80
N TYR A 397 -5.32 -2.97 22.79
CA TYR A 397 -5.60 -2.30 21.51
C TYR A 397 -6.17 -3.24 20.44
N VAL A 398 -6.24 -4.55 20.73
CA VAL A 398 -6.87 -5.55 19.85
C VAL A 398 -8.38 -5.52 20.08
N ILE A 399 -9.14 -5.13 19.06
CA ILE A 399 -10.61 -5.10 19.16
C ILE A 399 -11.23 -6.27 18.41
N HIS A 400 -12.13 -6.96 19.09
CA HIS A 400 -12.90 -8.09 18.56
C HIS A 400 -14.22 -7.63 17.93
N ILE A 401 -14.60 -8.25 16.81
CA ILE A 401 -15.88 -8.03 16.09
C ILE A 401 -17.04 -8.74 16.80
N GLU A 402 -16.74 -9.86 17.45
CA GLU A 402 -17.59 -10.55 18.42
C GLU A 402 -17.12 -10.20 19.83
N GLU A 403 -18.03 -9.78 20.70
CA GLU A 403 -17.73 -9.33 22.07
C GLU A 403 -17.03 -10.39 22.94
N GLU A 404 -17.09 -11.67 22.56
CA GLU A 404 -16.59 -12.81 23.36
C GLU A 404 -15.34 -13.52 22.76
N ALA A 405 -14.88 -13.15 21.56
CA ALA A 405 -13.89 -13.94 20.83
C ALA A 405 -12.46 -13.37 20.92
N LYS A 406 -11.64 -13.90 21.84
CA LYS A 406 -10.24 -13.47 22.01
C LYS A 406 -9.33 -13.98 20.87
N LEU A 407 -8.67 -13.04 20.17
CA LEU A 407 -7.66 -13.31 19.14
C LEU A 407 -6.52 -14.17 19.72
N SER A 408 -6.06 -15.17 18.96
CA SER A 408 -4.93 -15.99 19.42
C SER A 408 -3.65 -15.16 19.66
N LYS A 409 -2.96 -15.41 20.77
CA LYS A 409 -1.66 -14.78 21.09
C LYS A 409 -0.61 -15.00 19.98
N ARG A 410 -0.77 -16.07 19.18
CA ARG A 410 0.11 -16.40 18.04
C ARG A 410 -0.04 -15.39 16.90
N ILE A 411 -1.27 -15.03 16.51
CA ILE A 411 -1.50 -14.05 15.45
C ILE A 411 -1.00 -12.68 15.87
N LEU A 412 -1.32 -12.26 17.09
CA LEU A 412 -0.82 -11.01 17.68
C LEU A 412 0.71 -10.92 17.65
N ARG A 413 1.40 -12.00 18.04
CA ARG A 413 2.87 -12.09 17.99
C ARG A 413 3.42 -11.98 16.57
N ASN A 414 2.81 -12.66 15.60
CA ASN A 414 3.25 -12.61 14.20
C ASN A 414 3.06 -11.21 13.61
N THR A 415 1.92 -10.57 13.88
CA THR A 415 1.63 -9.20 13.45
C THR A 415 2.65 -8.21 14.01
N LEU A 416 2.95 -8.29 15.31
CA LEU A 416 3.93 -7.42 15.96
C LEU A 416 5.35 -7.67 15.45
N ARG A 417 5.69 -8.94 15.18
CA ARG A 417 6.99 -9.30 14.59
C ARG A 417 7.16 -8.68 13.20
N SER A 418 6.15 -8.77 12.33
CA SER A 418 6.24 -8.25 10.97
C SER A 418 6.53 -6.74 10.89
N ILE A 419 5.90 -5.93 11.76
CA ILE A 419 6.18 -4.49 11.80
C ILE A 419 7.52 -4.18 12.48
N THR A 420 7.91 -4.98 13.46
CA THR A 420 9.22 -4.83 14.12
C THR A 420 10.37 -5.16 13.17
N GLU A 421 10.20 -6.18 12.33
CA GLU A 421 11.14 -6.49 11.26
C GLU A 421 11.21 -5.33 10.25
N LEU A 422 10.08 -4.78 9.80
CA LEU A 422 10.08 -3.61 8.90
C LEU A 422 10.77 -2.37 9.51
N LEU A 423 10.56 -2.12 10.80
CA LEU A 423 11.23 -1.02 11.53
C LEU A 423 12.74 -1.21 11.61
N ASN A 424 13.22 -2.45 11.63
CA ASN A 424 14.64 -2.78 11.78
C ASN A 424 15.35 -3.14 10.46
N ALA A 425 14.60 -3.44 9.39
CA ALA A 425 15.13 -3.93 8.12
C ALA A 425 15.71 -2.81 7.24
N GLU A 426 15.28 -1.57 7.46
CA GLU A 426 15.75 -0.44 6.67
C GLU A 426 17.18 -0.07 7.08
N LYS A 427 18.07 -0.04 6.09
CA LYS A 427 19.46 0.38 6.29
C LYS A 427 19.48 1.87 6.61
N GLU A 428 20.21 2.24 7.65
CA GLU A 428 20.49 3.64 7.97
C GLU A 428 21.13 4.35 6.76
N PRO A 429 20.71 5.59 6.45
CA PRO A 429 21.20 6.36 5.32
C PRO A 429 22.58 6.95 5.65
N ARG A 430 23.61 6.11 5.54
CA ARG A 430 24.98 6.46 5.96
C ARG A 430 25.54 7.68 5.23
N ASN A 431 25.28 7.81 3.93
CA ASN A 431 25.80 8.94 3.15
C ASN A 431 25.08 10.24 3.55
N LEU A 432 23.78 10.15 3.82
CA LEU A 432 23.02 11.27 4.35
C LEU A 432 23.53 11.67 5.74
N LEU A 433 23.81 10.71 6.63
CA LEU A 433 24.35 11.02 7.96
C LEU A 433 25.69 11.75 7.87
N MET A 434 26.61 11.30 7.00
CA MET A 434 27.89 11.99 6.77
C MET A 434 27.71 13.42 6.23
N LEU A 435 26.68 13.67 5.40
CA LEU A 435 26.34 15.02 4.94
C LEU A 435 25.78 15.86 6.09
N LEU A 436 24.86 15.30 6.88
CA LEU A 436 24.20 15.96 7.99
C LEU A 436 25.18 16.32 9.13
N GLU A 437 26.22 15.53 9.38
CA GLU A 437 27.24 15.82 10.39
C GLU A 437 27.95 17.18 10.20
N LYS A 438 27.93 17.74 8.98
CA LYS A 438 28.48 19.08 8.69
C LYS A 438 27.67 20.21 9.33
N SER A 439 26.38 19.99 9.55
CA SER A 439 25.46 20.98 10.10
C SER A 439 25.70 21.20 11.59
N LYS A 440 25.96 22.45 11.99
CA LYS A 440 26.05 22.87 13.40
C LYS A 440 24.79 23.54 13.93
N GLY A 441 23.79 23.76 13.09
CA GLY A 441 22.55 24.47 13.43
C GLY A 441 21.56 24.45 12.28
N PHE A 442 20.84 25.55 12.10
CA PHE A 442 19.87 25.76 11.02
C PHE A 442 20.12 27.07 10.26
N ILE A 443 21.32 27.64 10.38
CA ILE A 443 21.67 28.98 9.88
C ILE A 443 21.60 29.00 8.34
N GLY A 444 21.98 27.90 7.70
CA GLY A 444 21.92 27.75 6.24
C GLY A 444 20.53 27.98 5.65
N VAL A 445 19.46 27.81 6.44
CA VAL A 445 18.09 28.10 5.99
C VAL A 445 17.88 29.59 5.69
N VAL A 446 18.63 30.49 6.34
CA VAL A 446 18.59 31.94 6.05
C VAL A 446 19.66 32.35 5.05
N GLU A 447 20.79 31.62 4.97
CA GLU A 447 21.95 32.03 4.17
C GLU A 447 21.85 31.70 2.68
N PHE A 448 20.98 30.76 2.28
CA PHE A 448 20.89 30.34 0.88
C PHE A 448 20.27 31.41 -0.06
N ASP A 449 19.48 32.35 0.48
CA ASP A 449 18.77 33.37 -0.30
C ASP A 449 18.72 34.69 0.47
N ASN A 450 18.98 35.79 -0.23
CA ASN A 450 19.12 37.13 0.34
C ASN A 450 18.00 38.04 -0.18
N ASP A 451 17.28 38.70 0.72
CA ASP A 451 16.15 39.56 0.38
C ASP A 451 16.55 40.83 -0.41
N LEU A 452 17.85 41.15 -0.47
CA LEU A 452 18.39 42.19 -1.35
C LEU A 452 18.35 41.81 -2.83
N VAL A 453 18.26 40.51 -3.16
CA VAL A 453 18.09 40.05 -4.54
C VAL A 453 16.63 40.21 -4.94
N GLN A 454 16.33 41.22 -5.75
CA GLN A 454 14.96 41.46 -6.19
C GLN A 454 14.47 40.34 -7.14
N PRO A 455 13.20 39.91 -6.98
CA PRO A 455 12.51 39.07 -7.97
C PRO A 455 12.57 39.73 -9.34
N LEU A 456 12.92 38.97 -10.37
CA LEU A 456 12.87 39.48 -11.75
C LEU A 456 11.44 39.69 -12.25
N TYR A 457 10.47 38.97 -11.68
CA TYR A 457 9.06 39.04 -12.04
C TYR A 457 8.14 38.91 -10.80
N PRO A 458 6.93 39.52 -10.81
CA PRO A 458 6.01 39.49 -9.67
C PRO A 458 5.43 38.11 -9.34
N GLU A 459 5.35 37.20 -10.33
CA GLU A 459 4.82 35.83 -10.18
C GLU A 459 5.86 34.86 -9.62
N GLU A 460 6.71 35.30 -8.68
CA GLU A 460 7.79 34.46 -8.18
C GLU A 460 7.24 33.32 -7.30
N THR A 461 7.66 32.10 -7.62
CA THR A 461 7.11 30.89 -7.01
C THR A 461 7.70 30.64 -5.63
N HIS A 462 6.84 30.30 -4.66
CA HIS A 462 7.24 29.88 -3.32
C HIS A 462 8.30 28.77 -3.36
N ASN A 463 9.27 28.83 -2.44
CA ASN A 463 10.32 27.83 -2.37
C ASN A 463 9.78 26.56 -1.71
N CYS A 464 10.22 25.39 -2.21
CA CYS A 464 10.06 24.13 -1.51
C CYS A 464 11.42 23.53 -1.15
N TRP A 465 11.44 22.65 -0.14
CA TRP A 465 12.66 22.01 0.36
C TRP A 465 13.46 21.37 -0.77
N SER A 466 12.81 20.54 -1.59
CA SER A 466 13.42 19.85 -2.71
C SER A 466 14.01 20.80 -3.74
N LEU A 467 13.32 21.91 -4.06
CA LEU A 467 13.80 22.87 -5.07
C LEU A 467 15.11 23.51 -4.62
N VAL A 468 15.15 24.02 -3.39
CA VAL A 468 16.31 24.72 -2.85
C VAL A 468 17.53 23.80 -2.75
N VAL A 469 17.38 22.61 -2.15
CA VAL A 469 18.51 21.68 -2.00
C VAL A 469 19.02 21.14 -3.34
N VAL A 470 18.14 20.93 -4.32
CA VAL A 470 18.53 20.51 -5.66
C VAL A 470 19.27 21.63 -6.40
N THR A 471 18.81 22.88 -6.28
CA THR A 471 19.51 24.04 -6.86
C THR A 471 20.90 24.22 -6.22
N LEU A 472 21.01 24.18 -4.89
CA LEU A 472 22.30 24.25 -4.18
C LEU A 472 23.24 23.11 -4.58
N THR A 473 22.72 21.89 -4.69
CA THR A 473 23.51 20.73 -5.16
C THR A 473 23.99 20.93 -6.59
N THR A 474 23.15 21.52 -7.45
CA THR A 474 23.51 21.86 -8.84
C THR A 474 24.64 22.88 -8.89
N ILE A 475 24.56 23.93 -8.04
CA ILE A 475 25.62 24.94 -7.90
C ILE A 475 26.92 24.28 -7.41
N ALA A 476 26.85 23.46 -6.35
CA ALA A 476 28.01 22.75 -5.82
C ALA A 476 28.69 21.87 -6.88
N ILE A 477 27.91 21.18 -7.72
CA ILE A 477 28.43 20.35 -8.83
C ILE A 477 29.02 21.21 -9.95
N ALA A 478 28.65 22.48 -10.09
CA ALA A 478 29.22 23.34 -11.13
C ALA A 478 30.58 23.96 -10.72
N LEU A 479 30.97 23.87 -9.43
CA LEU A 479 32.20 24.48 -8.94
C LEU A 479 33.45 23.84 -9.57
N PRO A 480 34.47 24.65 -9.90
CA PRO A 480 35.75 24.17 -10.44
C PRO A 480 36.61 23.52 -9.34
N ASN A 481 37.64 22.77 -9.74
CA ASN A 481 38.70 22.23 -8.87
C ASN A 481 38.26 21.33 -7.68
N ILE A 482 37.04 20.81 -7.65
CA ILE A 482 36.59 19.88 -6.61
C ILE A 482 36.89 18.42 -7.00
N ALA A 483 37.47 17.65 -6.08
CA ALA A 483 37.72 16.24 -6.36
C ALA A 483 36.42 15.44 -6.53
N ASN A 484 36.37 14.56 -7.54
CA ASN A 484 35.20 13.73 -7.88
C ASN A 484 34.64 12.91 -6.70
N GLY A 485 35.47 12.57 -5.71
CA GLY A 485 35.03 11.91 -4.48
C GLY A 485 34.00 12.72 -3.69
N HIS A 486 34.20 14.05 -3.57
CA HIS A 486 33.28 14.94 -2.87
C HIS A 486 31.93 15.04 -3.60
N PHE A 487 31.94 15.15 -4.94
CA PHE A 487 30.70 15.13 -5.73
C PHE A 487 29.92 13.82 -5.61
N LYS A 488 30.62 12.69 -5.51
CA LYS A 488 29.99 11.38 -5.33
C LYS A 488 29.37 11.26 -3.94
N GLY A 489 30.07 11.73 -2.91
CA GLY A 489 29.56 11.78 -1.52
C GLY A 489 28.31 12.64 -1.40
N LEU A 490 28.36 13.89 -1.90
CA LEU A 490 27.22 14.81 -1.87
C LEU A 490 26.01 14.24 -2.62
N LEU A 491 26.18 13.70 -3.83
CA LEU A 491 25.08 13.07 -4.56
C LEU A 491 24.48 11.88 -3.81
N ALA A 492 25.31 11.02 -3.22
CA ALA A 492 24.83 9.86 -2.49
C ALA A 492 24.01 10.28 -1.26
N GLY A 493 24.50 11.28 -0.50
CA GLY A 493 23.77 11.86 0.63
C GLY A 493 22.46 12.51 0.20
N MET A 494 22.48 13.28 -0.90
CA MET A 494 21.29 13.91 -1.46
C MET A 494 20.25 12.91 -2.01
N SER A 495 20.69 11.83 -2.66
CA SER A 495 19.80 10.77 -3.14
C SER A 495 19.09 10.04 -2.00
N GLU A 496 19.76 9.88 -0.86
CA GLU A 496 19.16 9.37 0.38
C GLU A 496 18.23 10.41 1.04
N GLY A 497 18.66 11.67 1.16
CA GLY A 497 17.89 12.77 1.76
C GLY A 497 16.60 13.09 1.00
N LEU A 498 16.65 13.19 -0.32
CA LEU A 498 15.48 13.51 -1.16
C LEU A 498 14.40 12.43 -1.11
N LYS A 499 14.73 11.17 -0.81
CA LYS A 499 13.73 10.12 -0.56
C LYS A 499 12.90 10.43 0.69
N ILE A 500 13.53 10.99 1.72
CA ILE A 500 12.87 11.40 2.96
C ILE A 500 12.08 12.70 2.73
N VAL A 501 12.71 13.72 2.14
CA VAL A 501 12.07 15.02 1.82
C VAL A 501 10.80 14.81 0.99
N ARG A 502 10.83 13.89 0.02
CA ARG A 502 9.66 13.53 -0.78
C ARG A 502 8.46 13.10 0.07
N HIS A 503 8.68 12.27 1.09
CA HIS A 503 7.59 11.84 1.96
C HIS A 503 7.03 12.96 2.82
N ILE A 504 7.85 13.96 3.17
CA ILE A 504 7.47 15.13 3.94
C ILE A 504 6.63 16.07 3.06
N GLU A 505 7.15 16.45 1.89
CA GLU A 505 6.46 17.32 0.95
C GLU A 505 5.14 16.73 0.46
N ASP A 506 5.12 15.44 0.08
CA ASP A 506 3.88 14.77 -0.37
C ASP A 506 2.80 14.70 0.75
N CYS A 507 3.17 14.89 2.02
CA CYS A 507 2.24 14.85 3.16
C CYS A 507 1.81 16.22 3.66
N LEU A 508 2.63 17.25 3.50
CA LEU A 508 2.41 18.57 4.11
C LEU A 508 1.94 19.65 3.13
N ASP A 509 2.08 19.43 1.81
CA ASP A 509 1.58 20.33 0.76
C ASP A 509 0.04 20.20 0.62
N ALA A 510 -0.69 20.67 1.63
CA ALA A 510 -2.14 20.54 1.71
C ALA A 510 -2.89 21.44 0.70
N ASP A 511 -2.33 22.61 0.42
CA ASP A 511 -2.95 23.63 -0.45
C ASP A 511 -2.59 23.44 -1.93
N GLY A 512 -1.64 22.54 -2.22
CA GLY A 512 -1.22 22.20 -3.56
C GLY A 512 -0.41 23.28 -4.29
N GLU A 513 -0.07 24.37 -3.58
CA GLU A 513 0.65 25.53 -4.12
C GLU A 513 2.08 25.16 -4.52
N LEU A 514 2.73 24.28 -3.75
CA LEU A 514 4.12 23.86 -3.98
C LEU A 514 4.25 22.71 -4.98
N VAL A 515 3.14 22.09 -5.40
CA VAL A 515 3.13 20.92 -6.31
C VAL A 515 3.95 21.18 -7.58
N SER A 516 3.87 22.40 -8.11
CA SER A 516 4.61 22.78 -9.32
C SER A 516 6.12 22.78 -9.09
N ALA A 517 6.58 23.39 -8.00
CA ALA A 517 7.99 23.45 -7.60
C ALA A 517 8.54 22.06 -7.27
N ILE A 518 7.81 21.26 -6.49
CA ILE A 518 8.17 19.89 -6.12
C ILE A 518 8.34 19.02 -7.37
N LYS A 519 7.40 19.07 -8.32
CA LYS A 519 7.50 18.31 -9.58
C LYS A 519 8.67 18.77 -10.43
N SER A 520 8.97 20.08 -10.43
CA SER A 520 10.10 20.67 -11.16
C SER A 520 11.43 20.18 -10.61
N ALA A 521 11.61 20.22 -9.28
CA ALA A 521 12.79 19.73 -8.59
C ALA A 521 13.03 18.24 -8.85
N ARG A 522 11.97 17.41 -8.78
CA ARG A 522 12.06 15.96 -9.09
C ARG A 522 12.53 15.68 -10.51
N ARG A 523 12.07 16.48 -11.48
CA ARG A 523 12.46 16.32 -12.89
C ARG A 523 13.93 16.65 -13.09
N VAL A 524 14.38 17.79 -12.56
CA VAL A 524 15.78 18.21 -12.76
C VAL A 524 16.75 17.38 -11.94
N TRP A 525 16.35 16.88 -10.76
CA TRP A 525 17.21 16.04 -9.93
C TRP A 525 17.75 14.83 -10.69
N LYS A 526 16.91 14.18 -11.53
CA LYS A 526 17.37 13.05 -12.36
C LYS A 526 18.42 13.47 -13.38
N GLU A 527 18.33 14.69 -13.94
CA GLU A 527 19.33 15.23 -14.85
C GLU A 527 20.65 15.52 -14.12
N VAL A 528 20.56 16.08 -12.91
CA VAL A 528 21.72 16.43 -12.08
C VAL A 528 22.42 15.18 -11.53
N GLU A 529 21.67 14.22 -11.00
CA GLU A 529 22.21 12.98 -10.39
C GLU A 529 22.89 12.08 -11.42
N VAL A 530 22.24 11.87 -12.58
CA VAL A 530 22.70 10.89 -13.58
C VAL A 530 23.62 11.51 -14.61
N TYR A 531 23.26 12.68 -15.14
CA TYR A 531 23.95 13.26 -16.30
C TYR A 531 24.82 14.47 -15.95
N ARG A 532 24.82 14.93 -14.69
CA ARG A 532 25.47 16.18 -14.27
C ARG A 532 25.01 17.38 -15.10
N LYS A 533 23.73 17.39 -15.48
CA LYS A 533 23.12 18.42 -16.31
C LYS A 533 22.03 19.16 -15.57
N TRP A 534 21.87 20.44 -15.91
CA TRP A 534 20.75 21.27 -15.47
C TRP A 534 20.09 21.90 -16.68
N LEU A 535 18.83 21.53 -16.96
CA LEU A 535 18.09 22.01 -18.14
C LEU A 535 18.85 21.79 -19.46
N LYS A 536 19.46 20.59 -19.60
CA LYS A 536 20.36 20.19 -20.70
C LYS A 536 21.72 20.89 -20.75
N ILE A 537 22.00 21.81 -19.84
CA ILE A 537 23.31 22.46 -19.72
C ILE A 537 24.24 21.52 -18.96
N ASP A 538 25.40 21.25 -19.53
CA ASP A 538 26.45 20.44 -18.88
C ASP A 538 27.20 21.30 -17.85
N LEU A 539 27.11 20.92 -16.58
CA LEU A 539 27.64 21.71 -15.48
C LEU A 539 29.18 21.65 -15.42
N GLN A 540 29.77 20.52 -15.80
CA GLN A 540 31.21 20.29 -15.68
C GLN A 540 31.99 20.83 -16.89
N ASN A 541 31.39 20.81 -18.08
CA ASN A 541 32.05 21.38 -19.27
C ASN A 541 32.43 22.86 -19.11
N LYS A 542 31.63 23.65 -18.38
CA LYS A 542 31.93 25.07 -18.12
C LYS A 542 32.91 25.30 -16.96
N ALA A 543 32.98 24.37 -16.00
CA ALA A 543 33.95 24.41 -14.91
C ALA A 543 35.39 24.19 -15.41
N HIS A 544 35.56 23.47 -16.52
CA HIS A 544 36.86 23.20 -17.15
C HIS A 544 37.39 24.34 -18.05
N GLU A 545 36.70 25.48 -18.15
CA GLU A 545 37.15 26.66 -18.92
C GLU A 545 38.04 27.61 -18.09
N ASP A 546 38.81 27.11 -17.10
CA ASP A 546 39.64 27.90 -16.16
C ASP A 546 38.91 29.03 -15.43
N LYS A 547 37.60 28.90 -15.24
CA LYS A 547 36.78 29.90 -14.55
C LYS A 547 36.90 29.78 -13.04
N THR A 548 36.88 30.91 -12.36
CA THR A 548 36.79 30.98 -10.89
C THR A 548 35.38 30.62 -10.39
N SER A 549 35.26 30.18 -9.14
CA SER A 549 33.96 29.92 -8.51
C SER A 549 32.98 31.11 -8.60
N LYS A 550 33.48 32.36 -8.46
CA LYS A 550 32.65 33.57 -8.60
C LYS A 550 32.10 33.75 -10.01
N GLU A 551 32.89 33.45 -11.03
CA GLU A 551 32.46 33.51 -12.43
C GLU A 551 31.44 32.43 -12.77
N ILE A 552 31.57 31.22 -12.19
CA ILE A 552 30.58 30.15 -12.34
C ILE A 552 29.25 30.54 -11.68
N LEU A 553 29.26 31.10 -10.47
CA LEU A 553 28.06 31.57 -9.79
C LEU A 553 27.35 32.66 -10.61
N LYS A 554 28.11 33.65 -11.11
CA LYS A 554 27.57 34.68 -11.98
C LYS A 554 26.97 34.08 -13.26
N TRP A 555 27.67 33.16 -13.90
CA TRP A 555 27.18 32.49 -15.11
C TRP A 555 25.88 31.72 -14.87
N LEU A 556 25.75 30.97 -13.77
CA LEU A 556 24.52 30.27 -13.42
C LEU A 556 23.36 31.26 -13.21
N GLY A 557 23.62 32.39 -12.55
CA GLY A 557 22.65 33.45 -12.35
C GLY A 557 22.18 34.07 -13.67
N ASP A 558 23.12 34.47 -14.52
CA ASP A 558 22.86 35.07 -15.84
C ASP A 558 22.07 34.10 -16.75
N GLU A 559 22.41 32.81 -16.72
CA GLU A 559 21.73 31.81 -17.54
C GLU A 559 20.31 31.50 -17.01
N GLY A 560 20.12 31.53 -15.69
CA GLY A 560 18.79 31.53 -15.06
C GLY A 560 17.93 32.71 -15.53
N GLU A 561 18.46 33.93 -15.42
CA GLU A 561 17.78 35.14 -15.88
C GLU A 561 17.43 35.07 -17.38
N LYS A 562 18.36 34.62 -18.22
CA LYS A 562 18.15 34.46 -19.66
C LYS A 562 17.04 33.47 -19.99
N ILE A 563 16.96 32.34 -19.27
CA ILE A 563 15.88 31.36 -19.45
C ILE A 563 14.53 31.97 -19.06
N MET A 564 14.48 32.75 -17.97
CA MET A 564 13.26 33.46 -17.54
C MET A 564 12.83 34.53 -18.55
N LYS A 565 13.75 35.35 -19.06
CA LYS A 565 13.48 36.34 -20.13
C LYS A 565 12.96 35.68 -21.40
N ARG A 566 13.51 34.54 -21.81
CA ARG A 566 13.03 33.76 -22.96
C ARG A 566 11.62 33.21 -22.74
N PHE A 567 11.29 32.85 -21.50
CA PHE A 567 9.95 32.41 -21.13
C PHE A 567 8.93 33.56 -21.27
N MET A 568 9.27 34.76 -20.77
CA MET A 568 8.37 35.93 -20.76
C MET A 568 8.23 36.65 -22.11
N SER A 569 9.27 36.64 -22.95
CA SER A 569 9.26 37.34 -24.26
C SER A 569 8.48 36.61 -25.38
N ASN A 570 8.22 35.31 -25.24
CA ASN A 570 7.59 34.51 -26.30
C ASN A 570 6.04 34.57 -26.25
N LYS A 571 5.46 35.54 -26.97
CA LYS A 571 4.00 35.66 -27.19
C LYS A 571 3.37 34.53 -28.04
N LYS A 572 4.14 33.66 -28.72
CA LYS A 572 3.61 32.57 -29.57
C LYS A 572 3.67 31.18 -28.92
N SER A 573 2.64 30.39 -29.20
CA SER A 573 2.35 29.02 -28.76
C SER A 573 3.39 27.98 -29.23
N SER A 574 4.58 27.98 -28.63
CA SER A 574 5.49 26.82 -28.76
C SER A 574 5.12 25.74 -27.75
N ILE A 575 5.27 24.48 -28.16
CA ILE A 575 5.01 23.26 -27.39
C ILE A 575 5.93 23.15 -26.13
N ASP A 576 6.95 24.01 -26.01
CA ASP A 576 7.96 23.99 -24.95
C ASP A 576 7.74 25.07 -23.86
N ARG A 577 6.51 25.61 -23.73
CA ARG A 577 6.08 26.41 -22.55
C ARG A 577 5.89 25.48 -21.36
N SER A 578 6.98 25.10 -20.73
CA SER A 578 6.92 24.24 -19.57
C SER A 578 7.17 25.06 -18.29
N PRO A 579 6.14 25.31 -17.45
CA PRO A 579 6.25 26.13 -16.24
C PRO A 579 7.40 25.72 -15.31
N TYR A 580 7.79 24.43 -15.34
CA TYR A 580 8.90 23.93 -14.55
C TYR A 580 10.26 24.58 -14.87
N LYS A 581 10.50 24.99 -16.12
CA LYS A 581 11.77 25.66 -16.49
C LYS A 581 11.87 27.04 -15.87
N PHE A 582 10.75 27.75 -15.78
CA PHE A 582 10.69 29.07 -15.15
C PHE A 582 10.99 28.97 -13.66
N VAL A 583 10.35 28.03 -12.95
CA VAL A 583 10.58 27.79 -11.52
C VAL A 583 12.04 27.45 -11.22
N LEU A 584 12.63 26.53 -12.00
CA LEU A 584 14.03 26.15 -11.84
C LEU A 584 14.99 27.30 -12.12
N ALA A 585 14.72 28.09 -13.16
CA ALA A 585 15.55 29.24 -13.53
C ALA A 585 15.46 30.38 -12.51
N SER A 586 14.27 30.64 -11.95
CA SER A 586 14.05 31.60 -10.86
C SER A 586 14.83 31.20 -9.62
N SER A 587 14.73 29.94 -9.18
CA SER A 587 15.52 29.42 -8.05
C SER A 587 17.02 29.51 -8.31
N MET A 588 17.49 29.14 -9.50
CA MET A 588 18.92 29.22 -9.85
C MET A 588 19.43 30.66 -9.81
N TYR A 589 18.70 31.60 -10.42
CA TYR A 589 19.03 33.02 -10.42
C TYR A 589 19.16 33.57 -8.99
N ARG A 590 18.14 33.35 -8.15
CA ARG A 590 18.10 33.89 -6.79
C ARG A 590 19.23 33.36 -5.91
N ILE A 591 19.41 32.03 -5.90
CA ILE A 591 20.37 31.38 -5.00
C ILE A 591 21.81 31.69 -5.43
N SER A 592 22.12 31.57 -6.73
CA SER A 592 23.48 31.87 -7.23
C SER A 592 23.88 33.33 -7.00
N THR A 593 22.95 34.28 -7.23
CA THR A 593 23.19 35.71 -6.99
C THR A 593 23.35 36.01 -5.50
N SER A 594 22.55 35.35 -4.64
CA SER A 594 22.61 35.51 -3.19
C SER A 594 23.94 35.02 -2.61
N ILE A 595 24.41 33.85 -3.07
CA ILE A 595 25.74 33.33 -2.71
C ILE A 595 26.84 34.28 -3.21
N LEU A 596 26.74 34.76 -4.45
CA LEU A 596 27.72 35.69 -5.01
C LEU A 596 27.79 37.01 -4.23
N LEU A 597 26.65 37.55 -3.80
CA LEU A 597 26.59 38.75 -2.95
C LEU A 597 27.25 38.50 -1.59
N HIS A 598 27.00 37.34 -0.97
CA HIS A 598 27.63 36.97 0.30
C HIS A 598 29.16 36.93 0.19
N LEU A 599 29.68 36.33 -0.87
CA LEU A 599 31.12 36.25 -1.16
C LEU A 599 31.77 37.61 -1.45
N ASN A 600 30.99 38.60 -1.86
CA ASN A 600 31.50 39.95 -2.10
C ASN A 600 31.39 40.83 -0.85
N ALA A 601 30.41 40.60 0.02
CA ALA A 601 30.19 41.39 1.24
C ALA A 601 31.20 41.09 2.36
N GLN A 602 31.71 39.85 2.45
CA GLN A 602 32.61 39.47 3.54
C GLN A 602 34.11 39.68 3.24
N GLU A 603 34.50 40.11 2.03
CA GLU A 603 35.90 40.17 1.57
C GLU A 603 36.70 38.85 1.72
N ILE A 604 36.02 37.73 1.99
CA ILE A 604 36.68 36.42 2.16
C ILE A 604 36.97 35.82 0.78
N SER A 605 38.26 35.59 0.49
CA SER A 605 38.68 34.73 -0.62
C SER A 605 38.55 33.26 -0.21
N LEU A 606 37.32 32.71 -0.23
CA LEU A 606 37.12 31.27 -0.07
C LEU A 606 37.75 30.54 -1.26
N ASN A 607 38.50 29.47 -0.99
CA ASN A 607 38.94 28.58 -2.06
C ASN A 607 37.73 27.75 -2.56
N ASP A 608 37.85 27.11 -3.73
CA ASP A 608 36.76 26.35 -4.34
C ASP A 608 36.22 25.23 -3.42
N GLU A 609 37.10 24.49 -2.73
CA GLU A 609 36.74 23.47 -1.73
C GLU A 609 36.05 24.07 -0.50
N ASP A 610 36.50 25.23 -0.01
CA ASP A 610 35.86 25.90 1.13
C ASP A 610 34.43 26.34 0.77
N LEU A 611 34.23 26.86 -0.44
CA LEU A 611 32.90 27.21 -0.95
C LEU A 611 32.02 25.97 -1.10
N PHE A 612 32.56 24.87 -1.64
CA PHE A 612 31.86 23.60 -1.75
C PHE A 612 31.42 23.07 -0.38
N GLU A 613 32.29 23.17 0.63
CA GLU A 613 32.02 22.74 2.00
C GLU A 613 30.96 23.62 2.67
N TRP A 614 31.02 24.93 2.44
CA TRP A 614 30.01 25.87 2.93
C TRP A 614 28.63 25.60 2.31
N ILE A 615 28.55 25.39 0.98
CA ILE A 615 27.28 25.01 0.32
C ILE A 615 26.78 23.66 0.84
N SER A 616 27.67 22.69 1.05
CA SER A 616 27.31 21.38 1.62
C SER A 616 26.73 21.52 3.04
N THR A 617 27.27 22.46 3.83
CA THR A 617 26.76 22.80 5.16
C THR A 617 25.36 23.44 5.10
N ILE A 618 25.13 24.36 4.15
CA ILE A 618 23.81 24.95 3.91
C ILE A 618 22.79 23.86 3.56
N ILE A 619 23.16 22.94 2.65
CA ILE A 619 22.30 21.80 2.27
C ILE A 619 21.96 20.96 3.51
N ALA A 620 22.94 20.66 4.36
CA ALA A 620 22.74 19.88 5.58
C ALA A 620 21.80 20.59 6.58
N ASP A 621 21.95 21.90 6.78
CA ASP A 621 21.07 22.71 7.63
C ASP A 621 19.62 22.70 7.13
N ILE A 622 19.43 22.87 5.82
CA ILE A 622 18.10 22.85 5.17
C ILE A 622 17.45 21.46 5.28
N LEU A 623 18.23 20.38 5.07
CA LEU A 623 17.72 19.02 5.24
C LEU A 623 17.32 18.75 6.69
N PHE A 624 18.12 19.17 7.67
CA PHE A 624 17.75 19.03 9.08
C PHE A 624 16.49 19.83 9.44
N ALA A 625 16.37 21.07 8.97
CA ALA A 625 15.15 21.87 9.16
C ALA A 625 13.93 21.16 8.57
N CYS A 626 14.05 20.63 7.35
CA CYS A 626 13.00 19.81 6.73
C CYS A 626 12.63 18.59 7.60
N PHE A 627 13.64 17.88 8.11
CA PHE A 627 13.47 16.65 8.90
C PHE A 627 12.86 16.86 10.28
N THR A 628 12.78 18.09 10.79
CA THR A 628 11.97 18.39 12.00
C THR A 628 10.49 18.02 11.82
N ASN A 629 10.02 17.94 10.58
CA ASN A 629 8.67 17.53 10.25
C ASN A 629 8.44 16.00 10.26
N LEU A 630 9.49 15.18 10.39
CA LEU A 630 9.41 13.72 10.37
C LEU A 630 8.40 13.13 11.36
N PRO A 631 8.40 13.52 12.66
CA PRO A 631 7.45 12.97 13.62
C PRO A 631 6.00 13.26 13.24
N ARG A 632 5.74 14.47 12.74
CA ARG A 632 4.42 14.89 12.24
C ARG A 632 3.98 14.01 11.07
N VAL A 633 4.85 13.84 10.08
CA VAL A 633 4.56 13.07 8.87
C VAL A 633 4.34 11.59 9.19
N ILE A 634 5.13 11.01 10.09
CA ILE A 634 4.94 9.63 10.59
C ILE A 634 3.57 9.50 11.26
N LYS A 635 3.21 10.43 12.15
CA LYS A 635 1.89 10.44 12.81
C LYS A 635 0.75 10.60 11.80
N MET A 636 0.84 11.54 10.85
CA MET A 636 -0.17 11.75 9.80
C MET A 636 -0.36 10.51 8.93
N LYS A 637 0.72 9.81 8.55
CA LYS A 637 0.63 8.55 7.80
C LYS A 637 -0.06 7.44 8.60
N CYS A 638 0.13 7.39 9.92
CA CYS A 638 -0.59 6.45 10.78
C CYS A 638 -2.09 6.80 10.95
N HIS A 639 -2.46 8.07 10.85
CA HIS A 639 -3.81 8.59 11.05
C HIS A 639 -4.71 8.57 9.80
N HIS A 640 -4.31 7.90 8.72
CA HIS A 640 -5.04 7.99 7.47
C HIS A 640 -6.51 7.53 7.58
N ASN A 641 -7.44 8.35 7.05
CA ASN A 641 -8.89 8.15 7.23
C ASN A 641 -9.38 6.91 6.48
N GLU A 642 -8.93 6.70 5.25
CA GLU A 642 -9.36 5.56 4.45
C GLU A 642 -8.78 4.24 4.99
N ILE A 643 -9.67 3.34 5.41
CA ILE A 643 -9.33 2.03 5.98
C ILE A 643 -8.44 1.22 5.03
N GLU A 644 -8.67 1.33 3.72
CA GLU A 644 -7.98 0.53 2.70
C GLU A 644 -6.52 0.95 2.53
N LYS A 645 -6.24 2.25 2.61
CA LYS A 645 -4.88 2.81 2.48
C LYS A 645 -4.11 2.84 3.80
N ARG A 646 -4.79 2.70 4.94
CA ARG A 646 -4.19 2.82 6.29
C ARG A 646 -3.05 1.83 6.53
N GLY A 647 -3.23 0.57 6.13
CA GLY A 647 -2.20 -0.46 6.31
C GLY A 647 -0.90 -0.15 5.57
N ASP A 648 -1.01 0.26 4.30
CA ASP A 648 0.14 0.63 3.48
C ASP A 648 0.80 1.93 3.97
N ASN A 649 0.02 2.91 4.39
CA ASN A 649 0.55 4.15 4.95
C ASN A 649 1.32 3.93 6.27
N ILE A 650 0.84 3.04 7.15
CA ILE A 650 1.58 2.67 8.38
C ILE A 650 2.88 1.93 8.05
N ARG A 651 2.90 1.09 7.01
CA ARG A 651 4.14 0.45 6.55
C ARG A 651 5.14 1.47 6.05
N ILE A 652 4.70 2.44 5.25
CA ILE A 652 5.54 3.56 4.80
C ILE A 652 6.05 4.36 6.01
N ALA A 653 5.21 4.60 7.01
CA ALA A 653 5.60 5.29 8.25
C ALA A 653 6.66 4.50 9.03
N ALA A 654 6.52 3.17 9.12
CA ALA A 654 7.50 2.29 9.75
C ALA A 654 8.84 2.28 9.02
N GLN A 655 8.82 2.21 7.69
CA GLN A 655 10.04 2.28 6.89
C GLN A 655 10.73 3.64 7.00
N LEU A 656 9.95 4.72 6.99
CA LEU A 656 10.45 6.08 7.17
C LEU A 656 11.11 6.23 8.53
N LEU A 657 10.44 5.77 9.61
CA LEU A 657 10.98 5.77 10.97
C LEU A 657 12.25 4.92 11.10
N GLY A 658 12.29 3.75 10.46
CA GLY A 658 13.47 2.89 10.43
C GLY A 658 14.68 3.59 9.81
N LYS A 659 14.49 4.28 8.67
CA LYS A 659 15.54 5.06 8.00
C LYS A 659 15.97 6.29 8.78
N SER A 660 15.05 6.95 9.46
CA SER A 660 15.31 8.25 10.10
C SER A 660 15.66 8.16 11.58
N LYS A 661 15.93 6.96 12.12
CA LYS A 661 16.14 6.75 13.55
C LYS A 661 17.27 7.62 14.11
N GLU A 662 18.45 7.60 13.47
CA GLU A 662 19.58 8.38 13.97
C GLU A 662 19.45 9.88 13.69
N ILE A 663 18.77 10.24 12.60
CA ILE A 663 18.42 11.64 12.32
C ILE A 663 17.55 12.20 13.45
N LEU A 664 16.55 11.43 13.91
CA LEU A 664 15.67 11.83 15.00
C LEU A 664 16.42 11.96 16.33
N LYS A 665 17.38 11.06 16.62
CA LYS A 665 18.23 11.20 17.81
C LYS A 665 19.08 12.47 17.78
N ILE A 666 19.65 12.80 16.62
CA ILE A 666 20.44 14.03 16.47
C ILE A 666 19.53 15.25 16.66
N LEU A 667 18.31 15.24 16.08
CA LEU A 667 17.34 16.32 16.24
C LEU A 667 16.84 16.46 17.69
N GLU A 668 16.63 15.36 18.42
CA GLU A 668 16.22 15.37 19.83
C GLU A 668 17.27 16.03 20.73
N ALA A 669 18.55 15.94 20.37
CA ALA A 669 19.65 16.58 21.09
C ALA A 669 19.86 18.07 20.73
N ARG A 670 19.22 18.59 19.67
CA ARG A 670 19.38 19.98 19.20
C ARG A 670 18.34 20.91 19.83
N THR A 671 18.71 22.17 20.01
CA THR A 671 17.77 23.23 20.39
C THR A 671 16.99 23.66 19.16
N LEU A 672 15.67 23.48 19.16
CA LEU A 672 14.81 23.89 18.06
C LEU A 672 14.42 25.37 18.17
N PRO A 673 14.28 26.09 17.04
CA PRO A 673 13.77 27.45 17.05
C PRO A 673 12.31 27.50 17.50
N ASN A 674 11.88 28.66 18.03
CA ASN A 674 10.51 28.88 18.45
C ASN A 674 9.61 29.20 17.24
N ILE A 675 9.22 28.15 16.52
CA ILE A 675 8.33 28.19 15.35
C ILE A 675 7.20 27.18 15.56
N ASP A 676 5.97 27.54 15.18
CA ASP A 676 4.84 26.63 15.30
C ASP A 676 4.96 25.46 14.29
N GLN A 677 4.29 24.36 14.59
CA GLN A 677 4.42 23.11 13.84
C GLN A 677 3.89 23.21 12.39
N ASP A 678 2.96 24.13 12.09
CA ASP A 678 2.46 24.36 10.73
C ASP A 678 3.43 25.20 9.92
N SER A 679 4.02 26.22 10.53
CA SER A 679 5.08 27.02 9.91
C SER A 679 6.36 26.21 9.66
N MET A 680 6.69 25.22 10.51
CA MET A 680 7.84 24.33 10.31
C MET A 680 7.83 23.60 8.95
N ALA A 681 6.66 23.42 8.33
CA ALA A 681 6.53 22.72 7.06
C ALA A 681 7.06 23.52 5.86
N TYR A 682 7.20 24.83 5.98
CA TYR A 682 7.46 25.74 4.86
C TYR A 682 8.79 26.47 5.03
N ILE A 683 9.73 26.26 4.12
CA ILE A 683 11.07 26.85 4.20
C ILE A 683 11.05 28.39 4.29
N ASP A 684 10.11 29.03 3.59
CA ASP A 684 9.97 30.49 3.61
C ASP A 684 9.59 31.02 5.00
N LYS A 685 8.93 30.23 5.85
CA LYS A 685 8.62 30.60 7.24
C LYS A 685 9.85 30.51 8.14
N TRP A 686 10.76 29.57 7.88
CA TRP A 686 12.03 29.48 8.60
C TRP A 686 12.93 30.67 8.31
N ARG A 687 12.89 31.21 7.08
CA ARG A 687 13.74 32.34 6.67
C ARG A 687 13.49 33.63 7.46
N VAL A 688 12.27 33.80 7.99
CA VAL A 688 11.89 34.99 8.76
C VAL A 688 12.46 34.95 10.18
N LEU A 689 13.01 33.81 10.64
CA LEU A 689 13.52 33.65 11.99
C LEU A 689 14.85 34.39 12.20
N PRO A 690 15.09 34.99 13.37
CA PRO A 690 16.38 35.59 13.70
C PRO A 690 17.50 34.54 13.73
N LYS A 691 18.68 34.88 13.18
CA LYS A 691 19.85 33.98 13.14
C LYS A 691 20.23 33.39 14.52
N ILE A 692 20.04 34.15 15.59
CA ILE A 692 20.32 33.73 16.99
C ILE A 692 19.48 32.51 17.40
N GLN A 693 18.27 32.36 16.87
CA GLN A 693 17.42 31.20 17.15
C GLN A 693 17.79 29.95 16.34
N LEU A 694 18.67 30.11 15.33
CA LEU A 694 19.08 29.05 14.41
C LEU A 694 20.46 28.48 14.75
N THR A 695 21.18 29.09 15.69
CA THR A 695 22.41 28.56 16.28
C THR A 695 22.09 27.58 17.42
N ASN A 696 22.73 26.41 17.46
CA ASN A 696 22.66 25.54 18.64
C ASN A 696 23.26 26.29 19.83
N GLY A 697 22.43 26.61 20.83
CA GLY A 697 22.84 27.40 21.99
C GLY A 697 23.92 26.70 22.80
N GLY A 698 25.13 27.27 22.82
CA GLY A 698 26.28 26.67 23.51
C GLY A 698 27.59 27.43 23.33
N ALA A 699 27.57 28.77 23.29
CA ALA A 699 28.74 29.58 23.61
C ALA A 699 28.27 30.65 24.58
N SER A 700 28.80 30.62 25.80
CA SER A 700 28.52 31.56 26.88
C SER A 700 28.67 33.00 26.41
N THR A 701 27.56 33.72 26.29
CA THR A 701 27.50 35.18 26.14
C THR A 701 27.84 35.89 27.45
N ASN A 702 28.95 35.52 28.09
CA ASN A 702 29.49 36.20 29.28
C ASN A 702 30.93 36.72 29.10
N GLU A 703 31.61 36.50 27.98
CA GLU A 703 33.00 36.97 27.79
C GLU A 703 33.17 38.14 26.81
N ILE A 704 32.09 38.69 26.22
CA ILE A 704 32.20 39.84 25.29
C ILE A 704 31.73 41.16 25.93
N TYR A 705 31.14 41.14 27.13
CA TYR A 705 30.68 42.36 27.82
C TYR A 705 31.57 42.83 28.97
N GLN A 706 32.73 42.20 29.22
CA GLN A 706 33.63 42.61 30.32
C GLN A 706 34.92 43.33 29.89
N ASP A 707 35.29 43.34 28.61
CA ASP A 707 36.53 44.00 28.16
C ASP A 707 36.35 45.45 27.66
N HIS A 708 35.13 45.97 27.57
CA HIS A 708 34.89 47.36 27.16
C HIS A 708 34.61 48.35 28.30
N HIS A 709 34.44 47.90 29.55
CA HIS A 709 34.11 48.78 30.69
C HIS A 709 35.24 49.01 31.70
N VAL A 710 36.46 48.51 31.45
CA VAL A 710 37.62 48.72 32.34
C VAL A 710 38.68 49.68 31.76
N VAL A 711 38.54 50.12 30.50
CA VAL A 711 39.52 51.02 29.85
C VAL A 711 39.12 52.50 29.84
N GLU A 712 37.87 52.86 30.18
CA GLU A 712 37.38 54.26 30.14
C GLU A 712 37.30 54.97 31.51
N LEU A 713 37.84 54.41 32.59
CA LEU A 713 37.86 55.06 33.93
C LEU A 713 39.25 55.51 34.40
N LEU A 714 40.26 55.53 33.52
CA LEU A 714 41.61 56.01 33.83
C LEU A 714 42.20 57.01 32.80
N ALA A 715 41.37 57.67 31.99
CA ALA A 715 41.82 58.76 31.11
C ALA A 715 40.85 59.96 31.12
N GLY A 716 41.25 61.03 31.82
CA GLY A 716 40.61 62.36 31.90
C GLY A 716 40.06 62.64 33.30
N VAL A 717 40.51 63.59 34.13
CA VAL A 717 41.00 64.98 33.89
C VAL A 717 40.19 65.74 32.87
#